data_AF-A0A180GRI3-F1
#
_entry.id   AF-A0A180GRI3-F1
#
_cell.length_a   1.000
_cell.length_b   1.000
_cell.length_c   1.000
_cell.angle_alpha   90.00
_cell.angle_beta   90.00
_cell.angle_gamma   90.00
#
_symmetry.space_group_name_H-M   'P 1'
#
loop_
_entity.id
_entity.type
_entity.pdbx_description
1 polymer ?
#
loop_
_entity_poly.entity_id
_entity_poly.type
_entity_poly.pdbx_seq_one_letter_code
_entity_poly.pdbx_strand_id
1 'polypeptide(L)'
;MGSIYFNLPKCIAFTRSRTPCPETAEGNSKWCKKHEELQGKFMRLYKLHSRKLDSYTLENGYPGFQTPALDTALCRVENESLTHITNDMIPRLEDMNQIGDPDTLRAWYQIARRTWALANRAVLAREHHHSQFYQNGDHSHRHFNEILRRKQDLLESLMTGIDQRLYQLTIGVEDAEWLLSKQPKKYSKTDAESDGNSCGDSVVYGDVDCQEEQKFLESPPTPPSSPTPCEECQYISEDPDHKLNQRKKDLIGQLTNYLNLPPEDSEFPHLMIRELREVIRNIFRRIIVRDAGLFVRAKEFNPTPELMSSSCSHGQNDWRAPQYQCPIKEFISGKNLSLKELQRLWRLMKFGKDKIGPELVRNAIADIYRCSPHACGDDKFRPTCANHKKSAKIWILGGFVWRKAEEGPLPRTGSDHLTFEEWAENRRLVAVGGRYPEWSEPHEPAIDTLFRCLRIVLSRHNCNAKLSKVEKVIPKSKKLRTVYTETQERHYLHLCMSVVDPRSAKIIDALSALPSKFNVYAKRRDTKEVTHKPKHEDDLWCSRIRSGYTTIERKTKRFTPATAFRIDSNLFEKNLISPEQSFKHRFDDCWDVLVMDAKVGSFDGFMTSIGKVILEVAGHESVEAVVKGEEKDDMLVQDSNLYNPNNQIHSPAHDLHSAQTSSLVVRRLRCYRSLFREPVCPDESSPRDSWY
;
A
#
# COMPACT_ATOMS: atom_id res chain seq x y z
N MET A 1 -31.41 -43.54 -39.07
CA MET A 1 -31.39 -42.06 -39.17
C MET A 1 -30.59 -41.54 -38.00
N GLY A 2 -29.37 -41.05 -38.22
CA GLY A 2 -28.54 -40.47 -37.17
C GLY A 2 -29.04 -39.07 -36.83
N SER A 3 -29.36 -38.82 -35.56
CA SER A 3 -29.69 -37.48 -35.06
C SER A 3 -28.44 -36.61 -35.15
N ILE A 4 -28.43 -35.67 -36.10
CA ILE A 4 -27.38 -34.66 -36.20
C ILE A 4 -27.60 -33.70 -35.03
N TYR A 5 -26.83 -33.89 -33.96
CA TYR A 5 -26.79 -32.94 -32.86
C TYR A 5 -26.12 -31.66 -33.36
N PHE A 6 -26.93 -30.66 -33.71
CA PHE A 6 -26.45 -29.30 -33.90
C PHE A 6 -25.97 -28.79 -32.53
N ASN A 7 -24.64 -28.68 -32.38
CA ASN A 7 -24.03 -28.02 -31.23
C ASN A 7 -24.39 -26.53 -31.32
N LEU A 8 -25.49 -26.13 -30.67
CA LEU A 8 -25.84 -24.73 -30.51
C LEU A 8 -24.72 -24.02 -29.74
N PRO A 9 -24.27 -22.83 -30.21
CA PRO A 9 -23.23 -22.07 -29.52
C PRO A 9 -23.68 -21.74 -28.09
N LYS A 10 -22.78 -21.90 -27.12
CA LYS A 10 -23.04 -21.56 -25.72
C LYS A 10 -22.90 -20.06 -25.49
N CYS A 11 -23.66 -19.51 -24.55
CA CYS A 11 -23.52 -18.13 -24.11
C CYS A 11 -22.10 -17.89 -23.55
N ILE A 12 -21.40 -16.87 -24.06
CA ILE A 12 -20.01 -16.58 -23.65
C ILE A 12 -19.90 -15.74 -22.36
N ALA A 13 -21.04 -15.30 -21.80
CA ALA A 13 -21.06 -14.51 -20.58
C ALA A 13 -20.72 -15.34 -19.34
N PHE A 14 -20.28 -14.65 -18.28
CA PHE A 14 -20.00 -15.24 -16.99
C PHE A 14 -21.12 -14.95 -15.99
N THR A 15 -21.36 -15.88 -15.09
CA THR A 15 -22.27 -15.68 -13.95
C THR A 15 -21.60 -14.79 -12.90
N ARG A 16 -22.37 -14.39 -11.88
CA ARG A 16 -21.84 -13.62 -10.73
C ARG A 16 -20.71 -14.35 -9.99
N SER A 17 -20.69 -15.70 -10.02
CA SER A 17 -19.63 -16.54 -9.47
C SER A 17 -18.46 -16.75 -10.42
N ARG A 18 -18.37 -15.98 -11.51
CA ARG A 18 -17.33 -16.09 -12.54
C ARG A 18 -17.24 -17.47 -13.20
N THR A 19 -18.35 -18.19 -13.26
CA THR A 19 -18.45 -19.44 -14.04
C THR A 19 -19.09 -19.15 -15.40
N PRO A 20 -18.74 -19.87 -16.48
CA PRO A 20 -19.40 -19.71 -17.77
C PRO A 20 -20.92 -19.93 -17.67
N CYS A 21 -21.71 -19.16 -18.43
CA CYS A 21 -23.15 -19.32 -18.47
C CYS A 21 -23.54 -20.71 -19.01
N PRO A 22 -24.44 -21.45 -18.34
CA PRO A 22 -24.84 -22.78 -18.80
C PRO A 22 -25.82 -22.76 -19.97
N GLU A 23 -26.43 -21.60 -20.28
CA GLU A 23 -27.45 -21.48 -21.32
C GLU A 23 -26.86 -21.34 -22.73
N THR A 24 -27.64 -21.75 -23.73
CA THR A 24 -27.31 -21.56 -25.14
C THR A 24 -27.48 -20.11 -25.56
N ALA A 25 -26.64 -19.64 -26.46
CA ALA A 25 -26.78 -18.32 -27.06
C ALA A 25 -28.02 -18.26 -27.97
N GLU A 26 -28.61 -17.08 -28.13
CA GLU A 26 -29.65 -16.88 -29.15
C GLU A 26 -29.02 -16.93 -30.55
N GLY A 27 -29.80 -17.34 -31.57
CA GLY A 27 -29.28 -17.72 -32.89
C GLY A 27 -28.38 -16.69 -33.60
N ASN A 28 -28.52 -15.40 -33.29
CA ASN A 28 -27.71 -14.31 -33.84
C ASN A 28 -26.92 -13.53 -32.77
N SER A 29 -26.87 -14.01 -31.53
CA SER A 29 -26.15 -13.37 -30.43
C SER A 29 -25.03 -14.26 -29.91
N LYS A 30 -24.05 -13.63 -29.24
CA LYS A 30 -23.03 -14.33 -28.44
C LYS A 30 -23.56 -14.68 -27.04
N TRP A 31 -24.73 -14.16 -26.67
CA TRP A 31 -25.31 -14.23 -25.34
C TRP A 31 -26.68 -14.91 -25.38
N CYS A 32 -27.10 -15.51 -24.25
CA CYS A 32 -28.50 -15.91 -24.07
C CYS A 32 -29.37 -14.66 -23.83
N LYS A 33 -30.69 -14.78 -24.01
CA LYS A 33 -31.66 -13.67 -23.86
C LYS A 33 -31.41 -12.79 -22.64
N LYS A 34 -31.26 -13.43 -21.47
CA LYS A 34 -31.00 -12.75 -20.20
C LYS A 34 -29.70 -11.95 -20.20
N HIS A 35 -28.63 -12.52 -20.78
CA HIS A 35 -27.33 -11.85 -20.82
C HIS A 35 -27.28 -10.75 -21.89
N GLU A 36 -28.03 -10.85 -22.98
CA GLU A 36 -28.22 -9.76 -23.94
C GLU A 36 -28.82 -8.52 -23.25
N GLU A 37 -29.93 -8.71 -22.51
CA GLU A 37 -30.59 -7.62 -21.77
C GLU A 37 -29.68 -7.01 -20.69
N LEU A 38 -28.96 -7.86 -19.94
CA LEU A 38 -28.02 -7.42 -18.92
C LEU A 38 -26.81 -6.68 -19.52
N GLN A 39 -26.31 -7.13 -20.67
CA GLN A 39 -25.21 -6.49 -21.38
C GLN A 39 -25.60 -5.06 -21.74
N GLY A 40 -26.78 -4.88 -22.35
CA GLY A 40 -27.27 -3.55 -22.73
C GLY A 40 -27.53 -2.65 -21.52
N LYS A 41 -27.99 -3.21 -20.39
CA LYS A 41 -28.17 -2.47 -19.14
C LYS A 41 -26.84 -1.99 -18.55
N PHE A 42 -25.87 -2.89 -18.42
CA PHE A 42 -24.56 -2.56 -17.85
C PHE A 42 -23.74 -1.66 -18.76
N MET A 43 -23.91 -1.79 -20.08
CA MET A 43 -23.33 -0.86 -21.04
C MET A 43 -23.84 0.56 -20.84
N ARG A 44 -25.16 0.73 -20.72
CA ARG A 44 -25.78 2.04 -20.45
C ARG A 44 -25.31 2.63 -19.13
N LEU A 45 -25.18 1.81 -18.08
CA LEU A 45 -24.70 2.26 -16.77
C LEU A 45 -23.25 2.77 -16.81
N TYR A 46 -22.31 2.02 -17.40
CA TYR A 46 -20.92 2.50 -17.44
C TYR A 46 -20.79 3.77 -18.31
N LYS A 47 -21.53 3.86 -19.44
CA LYS A 47 -21.54 5.07 -20.28
C LYS A 47 -22.12 6.27 -19.54
N LEU A 48 -23.18 6.07 -18.77
CA LEU A 48 -23.77 7.11 -17.91
C LEU A 48 -22.76 7.62 -16.87
N HIS A 49 -22.03 6.71 -16.20
CA HIS A 49 -21.03 7.12 -15.21
C HIS A 49 -19.85 7.86 -15.83
N SER A 50 -19.42 7.44 -17.02
CA SER A 50 -18.35 8.13 -17.77
C SER A 50 -18.80 9.55 -18.12
N ARG A 51 -19.97 9.71 -18.76
CA ARG A 51 -20.51 11.05 -19.08
C ARG A 51 -20.67 11.96 -17.86
N LYS A 52 -21.13 11.40 -16.73
CA LYS A 52 -21.25 12.17 -15.49
C LYS A 52 -19.90 12.65 -14.96
N LEU A 53 -18.85 11.84 -15.09
CA LEU A 53 -17.50 12.26 -14.75
C LEU A 53 -17.07 13.43 -15.64
N ASP A 54 -17.22 13.28 -16.96
CA ASP A 54 -16.76 14.29 -17.93
C ASP A 54 -17.52 15.61 -17.78
N SER A 55 -18.85 15.57 -17.71
CA SER A 55 -19.69 16.77 -17.48
C SER A 55 -19.30 17.46 -16.18
N TYR A 56 -19.13 16.71 -15.09
CA TYR A 56 -18.75 17.30 -13.80
C TYR A 56 -17.40 18.01 -13.87
N THR A 57 -16.40 17.40 -14.52
CA THR A 57 -15.05 17.97 -14.65
C THR A 57 -15.00 19.21 -15.53
N LEU A 58 -15.90 19.32 -16.52
CA LEU A 58 -16.02 20.51 -17.37
C LEU A 58 -16.77 21.64 -16.67
N GLU A 59 -17.83 21.32 -15.92
CA GLU A 59 -18.66 22.29 -15.21
C GLU A 59 -18.00 22.84 -13.94
N ASN A 60 -17.10 22.06 -13.30
CA ASN A 60 -16.53 22.37 -11.99
C ASN A 60 -15.01 22.49 -12.09
N GLY A 61 -14.53 23.55 -12.75
CA GLY A 61 -13.11 23.91 -12.77
C GLY A 61 -12.60 24.31 -11.38
N TYR A 62 -11.31 24.07 -11.14
CA TYR A 62 -10.66 24.48 -9.89
C TYR A 62 -10.47 26.01 -9.87
N PRO A 63 -11.05 26.74 -8.89
CA PRO A 63 -10.94 28.20 -8.85
C PRO A 63 -9.49 28.66 -8.76
N GLY A 64 -9.08 29.61 -9.62
CA GLY A 64 -7.70 30.09 -9.69
C GLY A 64 -6.73 29.21 -10.49
N PHE A 65 -7.16 28.04 -10.96
CA PHE A 65 -6.38 27.18 -11.85
C PHE A 65 -6.85 27.38 -13.29
N GLN A 66 -5.96 27.88 -14.15
CA GLN A 66 -6.23 27.97 -15.58
C GLN A 66 -5.92 26.62 -16.21
N THR A 67 -6.97 25.86 -16.51
CA THR A 67 -6.83 24.70 -17.39
C THR A 67 -6.26 25.21 -18.72
N PRO A 68 -5.15 24.65 -19.23
CA PRO A 68 -4.62 25.02 -20.54
C PRO A 68 -5.78 25.02 -21.52
N ALA A 69 -6.04 26.16 -22.17
CA ALA A 69 -7.10 26.27 -23.15
C ALA A 69 -6.77 25.26 -24.26
N LEU A 70 -7.38 24.07 -24.21
CA LEU A 70 -7.45 23.22 -25.37
C LEU A 70 -8.14 24.07 -26.41
N ASP A 71 -7.46 24.27 -27.53
CA ASP A 71 -7.91 25.11 -28.63
C ASP A 71 -9.23 24.55 -29.16
N THR A 72 -10.35 25.00 -28.57
CA THR A 72 -11.69 24.41 -28.75
C THR A 72 -12.17 24.55 -30.19
N ALA A 73 -11.52 25.42 -30.97
CA ALA A 73 -11.74 25.62 -32.39
C ALA A 73 -11.28 24.41 -33.24
N LEU A 74 -10.19 23.73 -32.87
CA LEU A 74 -9.66 22.58 -33.60
C LEU A 74 -10.42 21.28 -33.25
N CYS A 75 -10.95 21.15 -32.04
CA CYS A 75 -11.65 19.94 -31.58
C CYS A 75 -13.11 19.82 -32.06
N ARG A 76 -13.65 20.80 -32.80
CA ARG A 76 -15.02 20.72 -33.35
C ARG A 76 -15.11 20.00 -34.69
N VAL A 77 -13.99 19.80 -35.40
CA VAL A 77 -14.00 19.30 -36.78
C VAL A 77 -14.01 17.77 -36.84
N GLU A 78 -13.59 17.09 -35.78
CA GLU A 78 -13.67 15.64 -35.66
C GLU A 78 -14.72 15.28 -34.61
N ASN A 79 -15.75 14.52 -35.01
CA ASN A 79 -16.78 13.97 -34.11
C ASN A 79 -16.23 12.96 -33.08
N GLU A 80 -14.91 12.93 -32.86
CA GLU A 80 -14.27 12.25 -31.77
C GLU A 80 -14.57 13.01 -30.49
N SER A 81 -15.64 12.55 -29.84
CA SER A 81 -16.11 13.06 -28.58
C SER A 81 -14.94 13.18 -27.60
N LEU A 82 -14.51 14.42 -27.31
CA LEU A 82 -13.50 14.78 -26.33
C LEU A 82 -14.05 14.54 -24.91
N THR A 83 -14.55 13.34 -24.66
CA THR A 83 -15.36 12.93 -23.52
C THR A 83 -14.50 12.27 -22.46
N HIS A 84 -13.26 12.72 -22.27
CA HIS A 84 -12.40 12.12 -21.26
C HIS A 84 -11.67 13.22 -20.49
N ILE A 85 -11.93 13.30 -19.19
CA ILE A 85 -11.10 14.06 -18.23
C ILE A 85 -9.62 13.89 -18.58
N THR A 86 -8.84 14.94 -18.80
CA THR A 86 -7.39 14.79 -19.08
C THR A 86 -6.58 14.98 -17.79
N ASN A 87 -5.31 14.56 -17.79
CA ASN A 87 -4.44 14.80 -16.64
C ASN A 87 -4.23 16.31 -16.39
N ASP A 88 -4.32 17.14 -17.44
CA ASP A 88 -4.14 18.59 -17.36
C ASP A 88 -5.34 19.32 -16.75
N MET A 89 -6.49 18.64 -16.59
CA MET A 89 -7.65 19.16 -15.86
C MET A 89 -7.51 18.99 -14.33
N ILE A 90 -6.50 18.26 -13.86
CA ILE A 90 -6.24 18.05 -12.43
C ILE A 90 -5.03 18.91 -12.05
N PRO A 91 -5.18 19.89 -11.13
CA PRO A 91 -4.07 20.72 -10.67
C PRO A 91 -2.93 19.87 -10.12
N ARG A 92 -1.71 20.33 -10.33
CA ARG A 92 -0.52 19.70 -9.76
C ARG A 92 -0.28 20.20 -8.34
N LEU A 93 0.58 19.50 -7.61
CA LEU A 93 0.96 19.88 -6.25
C LEU A 93 1.63 21.27 -6.23
N GLU A 94 2.34 21.64 -7.30
CA GLU A 94 2.98 22.95 -7.43
C GLU A 94 1.96 24.08 -7.58
N ASP A 95 0.85 23.85 -8.27
CA ASP A 95 -0.23 24.83 -8.45
C ASP A 95 -0.93 25.10 -7.11
N MET A 96 -1.17 24.03 -6.33
CA MET A 96 -1.77 24.12 -5.00
C MET A 96 -0.92 24.95 -4.03
N ASN A 97 0.41 24.90 -4.11
CA ASN A 97 1.30 25.66 -3.23
C ASN A 97 1.17 27.18 -3.42
N GLN A 98 0.65 27.62 -4.58
CA GLN A 98 0.41 29.04 -4.87
C GLN A 98 -0.87 29.57 -4.22
N ILE A 99 -1.75 28.68 -3.74
CA ILE A 99 -2.99 29.07 -3.07
C ILE A 99 -2.71 29.37 -1.60
N GLY A 100 -2.89 30.63 -1.21
CA GLY A 100 -2.80 31.10 0.17
C GLY A 100 -4.13 31.10 0.92
N ASP A 101 -5.25 31.05 0.20
CA ASP A 101 -6.60 31.10 0.79
C ASP A 101 -7.11 29.70 1.18
N PRO A 102 -7.42 29.45 2.48
CA PRO A 102 -7.98 28.19 2.94
C PRO A 102 -9.33 27.83 2.31
N ASP A 103 -10.18 28.81 1.98
CA ASP A 103 -11.50 28.53 1.41
C ASP A 103 -11.43 28.03 -0.03
N THR A 104 -10.55 28.63 -0.83
CA THR A 104 -10.20 28.13 -2.17
C THR A 104 -9.68 26.69 -2.11
N LEU A 105 -8.78 26.37 -1.16
CA LEU A 105 -8.28 25.01 -0.97
C LEU A 105 -9.38 24.01 -0.56
N ARG A 106 -10.32 24.42 0.31
CA ARG A 106 -11.49 23.59 0.66
C ARG A 106 -12.38 23.34 -0.55
N ALA A 107 -12.59 24.33 -1.40
CA ALA A 107 -13.32 24.17 -2.65
C ALA A 107 -12.62 23.18 -3.60
N TRP A 108 -11.30 23.31 -3.78
CA TRP A 108 -10.49 22.35 -4.54
C TRP A 108 -10.64 20.93 -4.00
N TYR A 109 -10.60 20.75 -2.69
CA TYR A 109 -10.76 19.44 -2.06
C TYR A 109 -12.13 18.81 -2.36
N GLN A 110 -13.22 19.59 -2.31
CA GLN A 110 -14.56 19.08 -2.62
C GLN A 110 -14.69 18.67 -4.09
N ILE A 111 -14.14 19.47 -5.01
CA ILE A 111 -14.10 19.16 -6.45
C ILE A 111 -13.30 17.87 -6.66
N ALA A 112 -12.08 17.78 -6.14
CA ALA A 112 -11.22 16.62 -6.29
C ALA A 112 -11.88 15.34 -5.74
N ARG A 113 -12.47 15.42 -4.54
CA ARG A 113 -13.19 14.31 -3.91
C ARG A 113 -14.38 13.85 -4.74
N ARG A 114 -15.15 14.79 -5.30
CA ARG A 114 -16.33 14.45 -6.11
C ARG A 114 -15.94 13.83 -7.44
N THR A 115 -14.92 14.39 -8.10
CA THR A 115 -14.32 13.84 -9.33
C THR A 115 -13.79 12.42 -9.08
N TRP A 116 -13.07 12.20 -7.99
CA TRP A 116 -12.56 10.88 -7.61
C TRP A 116 -13.69 9.86 -7.43
N ALA A 117 -14.77 10.25 -6.76
CA ALA A 117 -15.93 9.38 -6.54
C ALA A 117 -16.65 9.01 -7.86
N LEU A 118 -16.72 9.94 -8.82
CA LEU A 118 -17.27 9.69 -10.15
C LEU A 118 -16.36 8.78 -10.98
N ALA A 119 -15.05 9.01 -10.95
CA ALA A 119 -14.05 8.17 -11.59
C ALA A 119 -14.11 6.73 -11.05
N ASN A 120 -14.18 6.56 -9.73
CA ASN A 120 -14.31 5.25 -9.10
C ASN A 120 -15.57 4.50 -9.57
N ARG A 121 -16.72 5.19 -9.65
CA ARG A 121 -17.97 4.58 -10.16
C ARG A 121 -17.84 4.19 -11.62
N ALA A 122 -17.17 5.00 -12.44
CA ALA A 122 -16.91 4.69 -13.84
C ALA A 122 -16.04 3.44 -13.97
N VAL A 123 -14.92 3.36 -13.24
CA VAL A 123 -14.04 2.17 -13.20
C VAL A 123 -14.81 0.93 -12.79
N LEU A 124 -15.51 0.97 -11.65
CA LEU A 124 -16.24 -0.20 -11.14
C LEU A 124 -17.35 -0.67 -12.09
N ALA A 125 -18.14 0.25 -12.65
CA ALA A 125 -19.19 -0.12 -13.61
C ALA A 125 -18.60 -0.74 -14.89
N ARG A 126 -17.47 -0.20 -15.35
CA ARG A 126 -16.76 -0.61 -16.56
C ARG A 126 -16.08 -1.97 -16.37
N GLU A 127 -15.43 -2.22 -15.24
CA GLU A 127 -14.88 -3.52 -14.84
C GLU A 127 -15.97 -4.57 -14.65
N HIS A 128 -17.10 -4.22 -14.02
CA HIS A 128 -18.21 -5.15 -13.84
C HIS A 128 -18.79 -5.62 -15.17
N HIS A 129 -19.01 -4.69 -16.10
CA HIS A 129 -19.45 -5.01 -17.45
C HIS A 129 -18.45 -5.92 -18.19
N HIS A 130 -17.15 -5.61 -18.18
CA HIS A 130 -16.19 -6.37 -18.98
C HIS A 130 -15.76 -7.70 -18.38
N SER A 131 -15.67 -7.79 -17.06
CA SER A 131 -15.44 -9.08 -16.40
C SER A 131 -16.59 -10.06 -16.67
N GLN A 132 -17.83 -9.56 -16.77
CA GLN A 132 -19.00 -10.40 -17.01
C GLN A 132 -19.15 -10.82 -18.49
N PHE A 133 -18.91 -9.92 -19.44
CA PHE A 133 -19.22 -10.19 -20.85
C PHE A 133 -18.01 -10.46 -21.75
N TYR A 134 -16.80 -10.11 -21.29
CA TYR A 134 -15.60 -10.09 -22.14
C TYR A 134 -14.32 -10.59 -21.46
N GLN A 135 -14.40 -11.41 -20.41
CA GLN A 135 -13.20 -11.99 -19.74
C GLN A 135 -12.17 -10.91 -19.32
N ASN A 136 -12.65 -9.78 -18.79
CA ASN A 136 -11.87 -8.58 -18.41
C ASN A 136 -11.58 -7.59 -19.55
N GLY A 137 -12.15 -7.80 -20.73
CA GLY A 137 -12.09 -6.86 -21.85
C GLY A 137 -10.85 -7.03 -22.73
N ASP A 138 -10.85 -6.31 -23.85
CA ASP A 138 -9.71 -6.22 -24.74
C ASP A 138 -8.59 -5.33 -24.14
N HIS A 139 -7.50 -5.15 -24.89
CA HIS A 139 -6.40 -4.29 -24.45
C HIS A 139 -6.83 -2.83 -24.32
N SER A 140 -7.65 -2.32 -25.24
CA SER A 140 -8.12 -0.93 -25.24
C SER A 140 -8.90 -0.60 -23.97
N HIS A 141 -9.77 -1.51 -23.53
CA HIS A 141 -10.53 -1.35 -22.31
C HIS A 141 -9.69 -1.37 -21.05
N ARG A 142 -8.74 -2.32 -20.96
CA ARG A 142 -7.80 -2.42 -19.84
C ARG A 142 -6.96 -1.14 -19.72
N HIS A 143 -6.44 -0.67 -20.85
CA HIS A 143 -5.68 0.57 -20.93
C HIS A 143 -6.51 1.78 -20.49
N PHE A 144 -7.76 1.88 -20.91
CA PHE A 144 -8.64 2.97 -20.48
C PHE A 144 -8.94 2.95 -18.97
N ASN A 145 -9.18 1.76 -18.40
CA ASN A 145 -9.35 1.61 -16.95
C ASN A 145 -8.08 2.00 -16.18
N GLU A 146 -6.91 1.67 -16.71
CA GLU A 146 -5.62 2.08 -16.16
C GLU A 146 -5.45 3.61 -16.18
N ILE A 147 -5.85 4.26 -17.29
CA ILE A 147 -5.89 5.73 -17.37
C ILE A 147 -6.82 6.32 -16.29
N LEU A 148 -8.00 5.76 -16.07
CA LEU A 148 -8.92 6.23 -15.01
C LEU A 148 -8.33 6.02 -13.61
N ARG A 149 -7.70 4.86 -13.35
CA ARG A 149 -7.04 4.58 -12.06
C ARG A 149 -5.91 5.56 -11.79
N ARG A 150 -5.06 5.83 -12.79
CA ARG A 150 -4.02 6.86 -12.69
C ARG A 150 -4.59 8.23 -12.32
N LYS A 151 -5.76 8.60 -12.85
CA LYS A 151 -6.44 9.87 -12.47
C LYS A 151 -6.96 9.84 -11.05
N GLN A 152 -7.44 8.69 -10.56
CA GLN A 152 -7.80 8.53 -9.15
C GLN A 152 -6.58 8.75 -8.25
N ASP A 153 -5.42 8.21 -8.61
CA ASP A 153 -4.17 8.40 -7.87
C ASP A 153 -3.74 9.88 -7.84
N LEU A 154 -3.85 10.60 -8.97
CA LEU A 154 -3.58 12.03 -9.04
C LEU A 154 -4.53 12.84 -8.13
N LEU A 155 -5.83 12.50 -8.13
CA LEU A 155 -6.81 13.17 -7.26
C LEU A 155 -6.56 12.88 -5.77
N GLU A 156 -6.14 11.67 -5.41
CA GLU A 156 -5.76 11.32 -4.04
C GLU A 156 -4.50 12.06 -3.58
N SER A 157 -3.52 12.16 -4.46
CA SER A 157 -2.31 12.95 -4.21
C SER A 157 -2.64 14.42 -4.00
N LEU A 158 -3.48 15.00 -4.87
CA LEU A 158 -3.96 16.38 -4.76
C LEU A 158 -4.71 16.61 -3.44
N MET A 159 -5.67 15.75 -3.09
CA MET A 159 -6.41 15.85 -1.81
C MET A 159 -5.46 15.79 -0.60
N THR A 160 -4.47 14.90 -0.63
CA THR A 160 -3.47 14.78 0.45
C THR A 160 -2.60 16.03 0.55
N GLY A 161 -2.18 16.58 -0.59
CA GLY A 161 -1.45 17.85 -0.65
C GLY A 161 -2.29 19.00 -0.06
N ILE A 162 -3.59 19.06 -0.41
CA ILE A 162 -4.49 20.10 0.07
C ILE A 162 -4.64 20.02 1.59
N ASP A 163 -4.83 18.83 2.15
CA ASP A 163 -4.88 18.62 3.60
C ASP A 163 -3.58 19.12 4.29
N GLN A 164 -2.42 18.81 3.70
CA GLN A 164 -1.13 19.26 4.22
C GLN A 164 -0.97 20.79 4.14
N ARG A 165 -1.40 21.41 3.04
CA ARG A 165 -1.34 22.87 2.86
C ARG A 165 -2.30 23.59 3.80
N LEU A 166 -3.54 23.10 3.95
CA LEU A 166 -4.50 23.61 4.93
C LEU A 166 -3.97 23.51 6.35
N TYR A 167 -3.26 22.42 6.68
CA TYR A 167 -2.62 22.27 7.98
C TYR A 167 -1.51 23.32 8.18
N GLN A 168 -0.66 23.55 7.17
CA GLN A 168 0.37 24.58 7.23
C GLN A 168 -0.21 25.99 7.39
N LEU A 169 -1.27 26.31 6.65
CA LEU A 169 -1.94 27.62 6.75
C LEU A 169 -2.60 27.81 8.11
N THR A 170 -3.28 26.78 8.63
CA THR A 170 -3.85 26.82 9.99
C THR A 170 -2.76 27.08 11.03
N ILE A 171 -1.62 26.38 10.94
CA ILE A 171 -0.48 26.60 11.84
C ILE A 171 0.04 28.04 11.75
N GLY A 172 0.17 28.58 10.54
CA GLY A 172 0.64 29.95 10.33
C GLY A 172 -0.31 30.99 10.91
N VAL A 173 -1.63 30.76 10.83
CA VAL A 173 -2.65 31.64 11.44
C VAL A 173 -2.62 31.56 12.98
N GLU A 174 -2.31 30.40 13.54
CA GLU A 174 -2.22 30.18 14.99
C GLU A 174 -0.84 30.54 15.58
N ASP A 175 0.06 31.18 14.81
CA ASP A 175 1.47 31.47 15.17
C ASP A 175 2.24 30.25 15.71
N ALA A 176 1.82 29.04 15.33
CA ALA A 176 2.33 27.77 15.84
C ALA A 176 3.47 27.22 14.97
N GLU A 177 4.22 28.08 14.27
CA GLU A 177 5.28 27.69 13.30
C GLU A 177 6.34 26.75 13.89
N TRP A 178 6.50 26.77 15.22
CA TRP A 178 7.34 25.83 15.98
C TRP A 178 6.98 24.35 15.75
N LEU A 179 5.75 24.03 15.33
CA LEU A 179 5.31 22.68 14.95
C LEU A 179 5.89 22.20 13.61
N LEU A 180 6.18 23.15 12.70
CA LEU A 180 6.74 22.90 11.38
C LEU A 180 8.26 22.99 11.40
N SER A 181 8.85 23.81 12.29
CA SER A 181 10.29 23.95 12.43
C SER A 181 10.91 22.74 13.15
N LYS A 182 11.07 21.64 12.39
CA LYS A 182 12.06 20.60 12.72
C LYS A 182 13.49 21.10 12.50
N GLN A 183 13.84 22.34 12.86
CA GLN A 183 15.26 22.64 12.98
C GLN A 183 15.75 22.04 14.29
N PRO A 184 16.64 21.04 14.26
CA PRO A 184 17.41 20.74 15.45
C PRO A 184 18.13 22.04 15.79
N LYS A 185 17.81 22.64 16.93
CA LYS A 185 18.64 23.70 17.50
C LYS A 185 20.05 23.14 17.47
N LYS A 186 20.88 23.62 16.54
CA LYS A 186 22.32 23.46 16.64
C LYS A 186 22.63 24.13 17.96
N TYR A 187 22.86 23.31 18.99
CA TYR A 187 23.45 23.79 20.23
C TYR A 187 24.83 24.30 19.81
N SER A 188 24.90 25.58 19.45
CA SER A 188 26.15 26.33 19.51
C SER A 188 26.52 26.29 20.98
N LYS A 189 27.47 25.41 21.28
CA LYS A 189 28.14 25.32 22.56
C LYS A 189 28.91 26.63 22.73
N THR A 190 28.23 27.64 23.23
CA THR A 190 28.86 28.88 23.68
C THR A 190 28.82 28.83 25.19
N ASP A 191 29.91 28.32 25.76
CA ASP A 191 30.26 28.56 27.14
C ASP A 191 30.53 30.07 27.28
N ALA A 192 29.79 30.76 28.17
CA ALA A 192 30.24 31.85 29.03
C ALA A 192 29.07 32.73 29.48
N GLU A 193 28.71 32.56 30.75
CA GLU A 193 28.38 33.57 31.75
C GLU A 193 27.92 34.96 31.28
N SER A 194 26.69 35.32 31.67
CA SER A 194 26.40 36.65 32.22
C SER A 194 25.09 36.62 32.99
N ASP A 195 25.21 36.87 34.29
CA ASP A 195 24.14 37.31 35.16
C ASP A 195 23.38 38.51 34.58
N GLY A 196 22.11 38.64 34.96
CA GLY A 196 21.46 39.94 35.01
C GLY A 196 20.03 40.01 34.46
N ASN A 197 19.11 40.06 35.41
CA ASN A 197 18.06 41.09 35.46
C ASN A 197 16.74 40.87 34.69
N SER A 198 15.70 40.59 35.47
CA SER A 198 14.38 41.26 35.48
C SER A 198 13.80 41.76 34.15
N CYS A 199 12.69 41.15 33.71
CA CYS A 199 11.43 41.90 33.57
C CYS A 199 10.25 40.93 33.48
N GLY A 200 9.24 41.12 34.34
CA GLY A 200 7.93 40.51 34.16
C GLY A 200 7.18 41.21 33.04
N ASP A 201 6.51 40.44 32.19
CA ASP A 201 5.52 40.96 31.26
C ASP A 201 4.28 40.05 31.28
N SER A 202 3.25 40.51 31.98
CA SER A 202 1.96 39.82 32.08
C SER A 202 1.17 40.13 30.81
N VAL A 203 1.03 39.14 29.94
CA VAL A 203 0.14 39.24 28.77
C VAL A 203 -1.31 39.22 29.25
N VAL A 204 -1.95 40.38 29.24
CA VAL A 204 -3.41 40.55 29.43
C VAL A 204 -4.09 40.17 28.12
N TYR A 205 -4.86 39.08 28.13
CA TYR A 205 -5.76 38.75 27.02
C TYR A 205 -7.01 39.62 27.12
N GLY A 206 -7.22 40.48 26.12
CA GLY A 206 -8.46 41.22 25.95
C GLY A 206 -9.58 40.30 25.48
N ASP A 207 -10.70 40.33 26.21
CA ASP A 207 -12.00 39.77 25.80
C ASP A 207 -12.42 40.39 24.46
N VAL A 208 -12.52 39.55 23.42
CA VAL A 208 -13.13 39.93 22.14
C VAL A 208 -14.52 39.33 22.10
N ASP A 209 -15.50 40.18 22.40
CA ASP A 209 -16.93 39.93 22.23
C ASP A 209 -17.24 39.60 20.75
N CYS A 210 -17.60 38.35 20.48
CA CYS A 210 -18.09 37.91 19.18
C CYS A 210 -19.63 37.89 19.18
N GLN A 211 -20.25 39.06 18.99
CA GLN A 211 -21.65 39.17 18.62
C GLN A 211 -21.77 39.56 17.15
N GLU A 212 -22.06 38.59 16.27
CA GLU A 212 -22.82 38.86 15.05
C GLU A 212 -23.37 37.53 14.48
N GLU A 213 -24.60 37.19 14.87
CA GLU A 213 -25.40 36.17 14.18
C GLU A 213 -26.02 36.76 12.92
N GLN A 214 -25.64 36.21 11.78
CA GLN A 214 -26.18 36.55 10.46
C GLN A 214 -27.58 35.94 10.29
N LYS A 215 -28.57 36.82 10.09
CA LYS A 215 -30.00 36.51 9.90
C LYS A 215 -30.23 35.47 8.80
N PHE A 216 -30.96 34.42 9.15
CA PHE A 216 -31.45 33.37 8.26
C PHE A 216 -32.62 33.88 7.41
N LEU A 217 -32.58 33.58 6.12
CA LEU A 217 -33.61 33.86 5.11
C LEU A 217 -34.94 33.15 5.43
N GLU A 218 -36.01 33.94 5.36
CA GLU A 218 -37.42 33.54 5.48
C GLU A 218 -37.81 32.41 4.52
N SER A 219 -38.57 31.44 5.05
CA SER A 219 -39.33 30.46 4.27
C SER A 219 -40.83 30.86 4.27
N PRO A 220 -41.58 30.60 3.19
CA PRO A 220 -42.95 31.10 3.04
C PRO A 220 -43.99 30.34 3.89
N PRO A 221 -45.19 30.93 4.11
CA PRO A 221 -46.13 30.46 5.12
C PRO A 221 -46.97 29.27 4.64
N THR A 222 -47.10 28.26 5.51
CA THR A 222 -48.08 27.18 5.39
C THR A 222 -49.43 27.64 6.00
N PRO A 223 -50.59 27.21 5.45
CA PRO A 223 -51.90 27.73 5.85
C PRO A 223 -52.45 27.07 7.12
N PRO A 224 -53.45 27.70 7.79
CA PRO A 224 -53.95 27.24 9.08
C PRO A 224 -55.09 26.24 8.92
N SER A 225 -55.27 25.38 9.93
CA SER A 225 -56.54 25.13 10.65
C SER A 225 -56.63 23.70 11.17
N SER A 226 -56.72 23.54 12.50
CA SER A 226 -57.82 22.84 13.19
C SER A 226 -57.60 22.91 14.71
N PRO A 227 -58.62 23.29 15.51
CA PRO A 227 -58.49 23.42 16.96
C PRO A 227 -58.90 22.12 17.67
N THR A 228 -58.16 21.73 18.69
CA THR A 228 -58.69 20.88 19.76
C THR A 228 -58.00 21.28 21.07
N PRO A 229 -58.76 21.56 22.14
CA PRO A 229 -58.20 22.02 23.41
C PRO A 229 -57.63 20.81 24.14
N CYS A 230 -56.33 20.84 24.44
CA CYS A 230 -55.75 19.89 25.39
C CYS A 230 -55.16 20.70 26.54
N GLU A 231 -55.67 20.35 27.72
CA GLU A 231 -55.40 20.91 29.02
C GLU A 231 -53.89 20.96 29.32
N GLU A 232 -53.47 22.05 29.96
CA GLU A 232 -52.27 22.15 30.78
C GLU A 232 -51.00 21.46 30.24
N CYS A 233 -50.53 21.88 29.05
CA CYS A 233 -49.09 21.85 28.80
C CYS A 233 -48.44 22.89 29.70
N GLN A 234 -48.06 22.48 30.91
CA GLN A 234 -47.03 23.16 31.69
C GLN A 234 -45.80 23.28 30.78
N TYR A 235 -45.65 24.43 30.15
CA TYR A 235 -44.47 24.79 29.38
C TYR A 235 -43.36 24.99 30.40
N ILE A 236 -42.77 23.88 30.86
CA ILE A 236 -41.52 23.90 31.58
C ILE A 236 -40.54 24.48 30.56
N SER A 237 -40.27 25.77 30.68
CA SER A 237 -39.22 26.47 29.96
C SER A 237 -37.90 25.84 30.39
N GLU A 238 -37.56 24.72 29.78
CA GLU A 238 -36.30 24.05 29.97
C GLU A 238 -35.20 25.01 29.54
N ASP A 239 -34.43 25.45 30.53
CA ASP A 239 -33.27 26.30 30.35
C ASP A 239 -32.41 25.77 29.18
N PRO A 240 -32.18 26.58 28.12
CA PRO A 240 -31.39 26.17 26.96
C PRO A 240 -29.99 25.66 27.37
N ASP A 241 -29.41 26.17 28.46
CA ASP A 241 -28.12 25.71 28.97
C ASP A 241 -28.21 24.31 29.57
N HIS A 242 -29.33 23.96 30.19
CA HIS A 242 -29.57 22.60 30.68
C HIS A 242 -29.58 21.60 29.51
N LYS A 243 -30.27 21.93 28.40
CA LYS A 243 -30.27 21.08 27.19
C LYS A 243 -28.89 20.94 26.57
N LEU A 244 -28.12 22.03 26.51
CA LEU A 244 -26.77 22.02 25.96
C LEU A 244 -25.84 21.15 26.82
N ASN A 245 -25.90 21.32 28.14
CA ASN A 245 -25.13 20.54 29.10
C ASN A 245 -25.52 19.06 29.08
N GLN A 246 -26.80 18.74 28.93
CA GLN A 246 -27.25 17.35 28.79
C GLN A 246 -26.69 16.70 27.53
N ARG A 247 -26.78 17.38 26.37
CA ARG A 247 -26.18 16.89 25.11
C ARG A 247 -24.67 16.69 25.23
N LYS A 248 -23.98 17.60 25.95
CA LYS A 248 -22.54 17.48 26.22
C LYS A 248 -22.26 16.22 27.05
N LYS A 249 -23.00 16.00 28.15
CA LYS A 249 -22.89 14.80 28.99
C LYS A 249 -23.16 13.52 28.22
N ASP A 250 -24.18 13.50 27.38
CA ASP A 250 -24.54 12.33 26.57
C ASP A 250 -23.41 11.95 25.60
N LEU A 251 -22.81 12.94 24.93
CA LEU A 251 -21.67 12.70 24.03
C LEU A 251 -20.42 12.23 24.77
N ILE A 252 -20.13 12.81 25.94
CA ILE A 252 -19.03 12.35 26.81
C ILE A 252 -19.25 10.90 27.22
N GLY A 253 -20.48 10.54 27.63
CA GLY A 253 -20.84 9.16 27.97
C GLY A 253 -20.66 8.21 26.79
N GLN A 254 -21.13 8.59 25.61
CA GLN A 254 -20.97 7.79 24.39
C GLN A 254 -19.50 7.56 24.03
N LEU A 255 -18.67 8.61 24.01
CA LEU A 255 -17.24 8.50 23.71
C LEU A 255 -16.49 7.67 24.78
N THR A 256 -16.86 7.84 26.05
CA THR A 256 -16.29 7.05 27.16
C THR A 256 -16.64 5.58 27.04
N ASN A 257 -17.87 5.25 26.64
CA ASN A 257 -18.29 3.86 26.42
C ASN A 257 -17.47 3.20 25.32
N TYR A 258 -17.08 3.92 24.26
CA TYR A 258 -16.18 3.39 23.23
C TYR A 258 -14.81 2.98 23.77
N LEU A 259 -14.22 3.79 24.66
CA LEU A 259 -12.94 3.47 25.29
C LEU A 259 -12.98 2.22 26.17
N ASN A 260 -14.18 1.81 26.60
CA ASN A 260 -14.41 0.64 27.44
C ASN A 260 -14.80 -0.61 26.64
N LEU A 261 -14.78 -0.58 25.30
CA LEU A 261 -15.02 -1.77 24.48
C LEU A 261 -13.76 -2.67 24.41
N PRO A 262 -13.91 -4.01 24.46
CA PRO A 262 -15.13 -4.74 24.78
C PRO A 262 -15.49 -4.60 26.28
N PRO A 263 -16.78 -4.76 26.65
CA PRO A 263 -17.24 -4.70 28.03
C PRO A 263 -16.53 -5.76 28.88
N GLU A 264 -16.41 -5.51 30.19
CA GLU A 264 -15.65 -6.37 31.12
C GLU A 264 -16.22 -7.79 31.19
N ASP A 265 -17.52 -7.94 30.99
CA ASP A 265 -18.23 -9.23 30.99
C ASP A 265 -18.11 -10.01 29.67
N SER A 266 -17.24 -9.59 28.75
CA SER A 266 -17.05 -10.32 27.49
C SER A 266 -16.35 -11.66 27.70
N GLU A 267 -16.70 -12.67 26.91
CA GLU A 267 -16.08 -14.01 26.94
C GLU A 267 -14.60 -14.04 26.50
N PHE A 268 -14.02 -12.87 26.20
CA PHE A 268 -12.66 -12.76 25.70
C PHE A 268 -11.61 -12.92 26.81
N PRO A 269 -10.44 -13.51 26.51
CA PRO A 269 -9.34 -13.54 27.46
C PRO A 269 -8.97 -12.12 27.92
N HIS A 270 -8.69 -11.95 29.22
CA HIS A 270 -8.39 -10.64 29.82
C HIS A 270 -7.25 -9.89 29.10
N LEU A 271 -6.25 -10.62 28.59
CA LEU A 271 -5.17 -10.03 27.80
C LEU A 271 -5.69 -9.41 26.49
N MET A 272 -6.56 -10.12 25.77
CA MET A 272 -7.13 -9.65 24.52
C MET A 272 -8.06 -8.45 24.75
N ILE A 273 -8.85 -8.45 25.83
CA ILE A 273 -9.66 -7.28 26.23
C ILE A 273 -8.77 -6.05 26.41
N ARG A 274 -7.63 -6.20 27.11
CA ARG A 274 -6.68 -5.09 27.32
C ARG A 274 -6.07 -4.60 26.01
N GLU A 275 -5.64 -5.51 25.13
CA GLU A 275 -5.08 -5.15 23.82
C GLU A 275 -6.10 -4.43 22.94
N LEU A 276 -7.34 -4.92 22.88
CA LEU A 276 -8.43 -4.26 22.14
C LEU A 276 -8.71 -2.85 22.66
N ARG A 277 -8.76 -2.67 23.98
CA ARG A 277 -8.89 -1.34 24.60
C ARG A 277 -7.74 -0.42 24.20
N GLU A 278 -6.50 -0.93 24.15
CA GLU A 278 -5.34 -0.14 23.71
C GLU A 278 -5.37 0.20 22.22
N VAL A 279 -5.86 -0.71 21.36
CA VAL A 279 -6.10 -0.41 19.94
C VAL A 279 -7.07 0.76 19.82
N ILE A 280 -8.18 0.73 20.56
CA ILE A 280 -9.18 1.79 20.53
C ILE A 280 -8.57 3.12 21.02
N ARG A 281 -7.81 3.10 22.12
CA ARG A 281 -7.09 4.29 22.62
C ARG A 281 -6.14 4.86 21.56
N ASN A 282 -5.39 4.02 20.85
CA ASN A 282 -4.53 4.47 19.75
C ASN A 282 -5.32 5.02 18.55
N ILE A 283 -6.52 4.49 18.26
CA ILE A 283 -7.42 5.09 17.27
C ILE A 283 -7.80 6.52 17.69
N PHE A 284 -8.18 6.73 18.96
CA PHE A 284 -8.46 8.07 19.50
C PHE A 284 -7.26 9.00 19.35
N ARG A 285 -6.08 8.57 19.81
CA ARG A 285 -4.86 9.40 19.70
C ARG A 285 -4.55 9.77 18.25
N ARG A 286 -4.72 8.83 17.32
CA ARG A 286 -4.52 9.11 15.88
C ARG A 286 -5.53 10.08 15.30
N ILE A 287 -6.80 9.98 15.70
CA ILE A 287 -7.83 10.94 15.29
C ILE A 287 -7.50 12.33 15.83
N ILE A 288 -7.12 12.41 17.11
CA ILE A 288 -6.72 13.66 17.77
C ILE A 288 -5.49 14.27 17.07
N VAL A 289 -4.45 13.49 16.78
CA VAL A 289 -3.25 13.97 16.09
C VAL A 289 -3.52 14.44 14.65
N ARG A 290 -4.53 13.87 13.99
CA ARG A 290 -4.94 14.29 12.63
C ARG A 290 -5.78 15.56 12.63
N ASP A 291 -6.26 16.00 13.79
CA ASP A 291 -7.18 17.11 13.94
C ASP A 291 -6.51 18.24 14.72
N ALA A 292 -6.10 19.32 14.03
CA ALA A 292 -5.28 20.38 14.63
C ALA A 292 -5.86 20.93 15.94
N GLY A 293 -7.16 21.25 15.97
CA GLY A 293 -7.82 21.77 17.16
C GLY A 293 -7.81 20.77 18.33
N LEU A 294 -8.18 19.51 18.09
CA LEU A 294 -8.12 18.49 19.13
C LEU A 294 -6.69 18.21 19.58
N PHE A 295 -5.71 18.27 18.67
CA PHE A 295 -4.29 18.06 18.96
C PHE A 295 -3.74 19.12 19.91
N VAL A 296 -4.02 20.41 19.63
CA VAL A 296 -3.63 21.53 20.50
C VAL A 296 -4.24 21.34 21.89
N ARG A 297 -5.55 21.08 21.98
CA ARG A 297 -6.22 20.81 23.26
C ARG A 297 -5.63 19.63 24.02
N ALA A 298 -5.29 18.55 23.33
CA ALA A 298 -4.71 17.36 23.95
C ALA A 298 -3.25 17.55 24.38
N LYS A 299 -2.54 18.56 23.83
CA LYS A 299 -1.21 18.98 24.30
C LYS A 299 -1.27 19.93 25.48
N GLU A 300 -2.24 20.84 25.48
CA GLU A 300 -2.56 21.71 26.63
C GLU A 300 -3.09 20.91 27.83
N PHE A 301 -3.69 19.74 27.56
CA PHE A 301 -4.13 18.81 28.58
C PHE A 301 -2.92 18.22 29.32
N ASN A 302 -2.46 18.94 30.34
CA ASN A 302 -1.62 18.41 31.40
C ASN A 302 -2.53 17.61 32.35
N PRO A 303 -2.51 16.27 32.34
CA PRO A 303 -3.11 15.53 33.45
C PRO A 303 -2.39 16.03 34.72
N THR A 304 -3.17 16.56 35.65
CA THR A 304 -2.72 17.42 36.75
C THR A 304 -1.44 16.85 37.41
N PRO A 305 -0.30 17.54 37.36
CA PRO A 305 0.96 17.03 37.92
C PRO A 305 0.91 16.87 39.45
N GLU A 306 -0.03 17.53 40.12
CA GLU A 306 -0.07 17.66 41.59
C GLU A 306 -0.44 16.36 42.35
N LEU A 307 -0.86 15.30 41.67
CA LEU A 307 -1.12 13.98 42.27
C LEU A 307 -0.27 12.84 41.69
N MET A 308 0.60 13.14 40.72
CA MET A 308 1.58 12.17 40.24
C MET A 308 2.76 12.19 41.22
N SER A 309 2.64 11.41 42.30
CA SER A 309 3.72 11.19 43.29
C SER A 309 5.07 11.07 42.58
N SER A 310 6.03 11.87 43.04
CA SER A 310 7.40 12.04 42.51
C SER A 310 8.24 10.76 42.41
N SER A 311 7.69 9.60 42.79
CA SER A 311 8.28 8.28 42.59
C SER A 311 8.04 7.69 41.20
N CYS A 312 7.11 8.21 40.39
CA CYS A 312 6.93 7.79 38.98
C CYS A 312 7.98 8.42 38.07
N SER A 313 9.24 8.05 38.29
CA SER A 313 10.39 8.47 37.51
C SER A 313 10.38 7.81 36.13
N HIS A 314 9.66 8.41 35.16
CA HIS A 314 9.72 8.11 33.71
C HIS A 314 9.54 6.62 33.28
N GLY A 315 9.22 5.73 34.22
CA GLY A 315 8.82 4.36 34.00
C GLY A 315 7.34 4.33 33.63
N GLN A 316 7.09 4.07 32.35
CA GLN A 316 5.79 3.77 31.73
C GLN A 316 4.69 3.40 32.74
N ASN A 317 3.62 4.18 32.77
CA ASN A 317 2.30 3.66 33.15
C ASN A 317 1.96 2.56 32.13
N ASP A 318 2.42 1.34 32.40
CA ASP A 318 2.09 0.19 31.58
C ASP A 318 0.56 0.10 31.54
N TRP A 319 -0.03 0.27 30.37
CA TRP A 319 -1.48 0.18 30.18
C TRP A 319 -2.00 -1.23 30.54
N ARG A 320 -1.10 -2.20 30.74
CA ARG A 320 -1.38 -3.53 31.26
C ARG A 320 -1.53 -3.57 32.79
N ALA A 321 -1.12 -2.52 33.51
CA ALA A 321 -1.27 -2.44 34.96
C ALA A 321 -2.75 -2.29 35.35
N PRO A 322 -3.23 -2.98 36.40
CA PRO A 322 -4.62 -2.89 36.86
C PRO A 322 -5.07 -1.48 37.23
N GLN A 323 -4.14 -0.64 37.69
CA GLN A 323 -4.36 0.73 38.16
C GLN A 323 -4.23 1.79 37.06
N TYR A 324 -4.16 1.41 35.78
CA TYR A 324 -3.99 2.36 34.69
C TYR A 324 -5.23 3.26 34.52
N GLN A 325 -5.06 4.55 34.83
CA GLN A 325 -6.03 5.58 34.50
C GLN A 325 -5.84 6.01 33.05
N CYS A 326 -6.91 6.00 32.26
CA CYS A 326 -6.87 6.30 30.83
C CYS A 326 -6.89 7.82 30.61
N PRO A 327 -5.79 8.48 30.18
CA PRO A 327 -5.76 9.94 30.08
C PRO A 327 -6.69 10.46 28.97
N ILE A 328 -7.03 9.63 28.00
CA ILE A 328 -8.02 9.97 26.97
C ILE A 328 -9.42 10.11 27.59
N LYS A 329 -9.77 9.27 28.58
CA LYS A 329 -11.06 9.34 29.28
C LYS A 329 -11.16 10.64 30.06
N GLU A 330 -10.10 11.03 30.74
CA GLU A 330 -10.03 12.32 31.45
C GLU A 330 -10.08 13.51 30.49
N PHE A 331 -9.35 13.45 29.39
CA PHE A 331 -9.38 14.47 28.35
C PHE A 331 -10.78 14.69 27.78
N ILE A 332 -11.51 13.61 27.47
CA ILE A 332 -12.88 13.67 26.96
C ILE A 332 -13.86 14.19 28.03
N SER A 333 -13.64 13.82 29.30
CA SER A 333 -14.48 14.23 30.42
C SER A 333 -14.14 15.64 30.93
N GLY A 334 -13.02 16.21 30.46
CA GLY A 334 -12.54 17.52 30.85
C GLY A 334 -13.48 18.64 30.41
N LYS A 335 -13.48 19.74 31.18
CA LYS A 335 -14.30 20.93 30.86
C LYS A 335 -13.83 21.64 29.58
N ASN A 336 -12.57 21.43 29.20
CA ASN A 336 -11.85 22.16 28.15
C ASN A 336 -12.37 21.85 26.73
N LEU A 337 -13.03 20.72 26.52
CA LEU A 337 -13.62 20.42 25.21
C LEU A 337 -15.00 21.06 25.07
N SER A 338 -15.16 21.86 24.02
CA SER A 338 -16.46 22.42 23.62
C SER A 338 -17.39 21.32 23.09
N LEU A 339 -18.71 21.62 23.05
CA LEU A 339 -19.68 20.70 22.46
C LEU A 339 -19.37 20.41 20.98
N LYS A 340 -18.90 21.42 20.24
CA LYS A 340 -18.54 21.28 18.81
C LYS A 340 -17.37 20.32 18.63
N GLU A 341 -16.33 20.40 19.48
CA GLU A 341 -15.18 19.49 19.45
C GLU A 341 -15.57 18.06 19.84
N LEU A 342 -16.40 17.87 20.87
CA LEU A 342 -16.92 16.55 21.25
C LEU A 342 -17.74 15.93 20.12
N GLN A 343 -18.61 16.71 19.47
CA GLN A 343 -19.36 16.25 18.29
C GLN A 343 -18.44 15.91 17.13
N ARG A 344 -17.38 16.68 16.91
CA ARG A 344 -16.38 16.43 15.86
C ARG A 344 -15.65 15.11 16.12
N LEU A 345 -15.14 14.91 17.34
CA LEU A 345 -14.51 13.66 17.75
C LEU A 345 -15.46 12.46 17.61
N TRP A 346 -16.70 12.60 18.08
CA TRP A 346 -17.74 11.58 17.90
C TRP A 346 -18.01 11.25 16.43
N ARG A 347 -18.14 12.27 15.58
CA ARG A 347 -18.34 12.09 14.14
C ARG A 347 -17.19 11.34 13.49
N LEU A 348 -15.95 11.52 13.94
CA LEU A 348 -14.75 10.82 13.44
C LEU A 348 -14.64 9.39 13.96
N MET A 349 -15.14 9.13 15.18
CA MET A 349 -15.15 7.80 15.81
C MET A 349 -16.27 6.87 15.33
N LYS A 350 -17.35 7.39 14.75
CA LYS A 350 -18.52 6.58 14.39
C LYS A 350 -18.17 5.52 13.33
N PHE A 351 -18.29 4.23 13.71
CA PHE A 351 -18.13 3.10 12.79
C PHE A 351 -19.20 3.18 11.69
N GLY A 352 -18.72 3.22 10.44
CA GLY A 352 -19.52 3.37 9.23
C GLY A 352 -18.61 3.40 8.01
N LYS A 353 -19.19 3.22 6.82
CA LYS A 353 -18.47 2.95 5.56
C LYS A 353 -17.30 3.90 5.22
N ASP A 354 -17.21 5.09 5.84
CA ASP A 354 -16.29 6.14 5.40
C ASP A 354 -15.40 6.77 6.50
N LYS A 355 -15.37 6.30 7.76
CA LYS A 355 -14.77 7.11 8.87
C LYS A 355 -13.63 6.49 9.68
N ILE A 356 -13.77 5.29 10.23
CA ILE A 356 -12.62 4.51 10.72
C ILE A 356 -12.20 3.57 9.60
N GLY A 357 -11.26 4.02 8.77
CA GLY A 357 -10.72 3.20 7.69
C GLY A 357 -9.82 2.06 8.23
N PRO A 358 -9.66 0.97 7.47
CA PRO A 358 -8.77 -0.14 7.86
C PRO A 358 -7.32 0.30 8.05
N GLU A 359 -6.88 1.39 7.38
CA GLU A 359 -5.58 2.03 7.60
C GLU A 359 -5.42 2.54 9.04
N LEU A 360 -6.45 3.21 9.59
CA LEU A 360 -6.39 3.78 10.93
C LEU A 360 -6.29 2.68 11.99
N VAL A 361 -7.05 1.60 11.81
CA VAL A 361 -7.01 0.41 12.68
C VAL A 361 -5.66 -0.29 12.59
N ARG A 362 -5.16 -0.57 11.38
CA ARG A 362 -3.85 -1.20 11.16
C ARG A 362 -2.73 -0.40 11.82
N ASN A 363 -2.75 0.92 11.66
CA ASN A 363 -1.73 1.77 12.24
C ASN A 363 -1.86 1.86 13.77
N ALA A 364 -3.08 1.85 14.33
CA ALA A 364 -3.30 1.81 15.78
C ALA A 364 -2.81 0.49 16.41
N ILE A 365 -2.99 -0.64 15.71
CA ILE A 365 -2.42 -1.94 16.07
C ILE A 365 -0.90 -1.87 16.02
N ALA A 366 -0.33 -1.38 14.93
CA ALA A 366 1.12 -1.25 14.77
C ALA A 366 1.74 -0.38 15.88
N ASP A 367 1.06 0.68 16.32
CA ASP A 367 1.55 1.54 17.41
C ASP A 367 1.70 0.79 18.75
N ILE A 368 0.87 -0.23 19.03
CA ILE A 368 1.00 -1.07 20.23
C ILE A 368 2.30 -1.86 20.17
N TYR A 369 2.53 -2.55 19.05
CA TYR A 369 3.66 -3.48 18.91
C TYR A 369 5.00 -2.77 18.70
N ARG A 370 4.98 -1.58 18.06
CA ARG A 370 6.17 -0.71 17.98
C ARG A 370 6.63 -0.16 19.33
N CYS A 371 5.77 -0.15 20.33
CA CYS A 371 6.08 0.31 21.68
C CYS A 371 6.51 -0.84 22.61
N SER A 372 6.92 -1.99 22.08
CA SER A 372 7.39 -3.11 22.91
C SER A 372 8.55 -2.63 23.82
N PRO A 373 8.44 -2.83 25.15
CA PRO A 373 9.47 -2.42 26.10
C PRO A 373 10.84 -3.07 25.85
N HIS A 374 10.89 -4.20 25.13
CA HIS A 374 12.15 -4.82 24.71
C HIS A 374 12.87 -4.07 23.57
N ALA A 375 12.17 -3.24 22.80
CA ALA A 375 12.78 -2.39 21.77
C ALA A 375 13.35 -1.07 22.35
N CYS A 376 12.87 -0.64 23.52
CA CYS A 376 13.45 0.44 24.32
C CYS A 376 14.34 -0.17 25.42
N GLY A 377 15.44 -0.82 25.05
CA GLY A 377 16.47 -1.19 26.02
C GLY A 377 16.92 0.06 26.81
N ASP A 378 17.26 -0.13 28.09
CA ASP A 378 17.68 0.92 29.02
C ASP A 378 18.60 1.97 28.37
N ASP A 379 18.01 3.10 27.99
CA ASP A 379 18.65 4.23 27.30
C ASP A 379 19.66 4.97 28.20
N LYS A 380 19.90 4.47 29.42
CA LYS A 380 20.81 5.07 30.40
C LYS A 380 22.28 4.73 30.16
N PHE A 381 22.63 3.80 29.26
CA PHE A 381 24.02 3.36 29.07
C PHE A 381 24.58 3.39 27.64
N ARG A 382 23.88 3.99 26.66
CA ARG A 382 24.49 4.27 25.34
C ARG A 382 24.48 5.76 25.02
N PRO A 383 25.53 6.52 25.39
CA PRO A 383 25.79 7.78 24.73
C PRO A 383 26.20 7.48 23.28
N THR A 384 25.74 8.31 22.33
CA THR A 384 26.10 8.37 20.89
C THR A 384 25.40 7.46 19.87
N CYS A 385 24.09 7.23 19.97
CA CYS A 385 23.26 6.94 18.77
C CYS A 385 22.43 8.17 18.36
N ALA A 386 23.09 9.24 17.91
CA ALA A 386 22.46 10.53 17.62
C ALA A 386 21.70 10.60 16.27
N ASN A 387 21.75 9.56 15.42
CA ASN A 387 21.32 9.65 14.02
C ASN A 387 20.07 8.82 13.64
N HIS A 388 19.33 8.27 14.61
CA HIS A 388 17.96 7.83 14.31
C HIS A 388 17.11 9.06 13.99
N LYS A 389 16.95 9.40 12.70
CA LYS A 389 15.91 10.33 12.24
C LYS A 389 14.54 9.70 12.50
N LYS A 390 14.11 9.89 13.75
CA LYS A 390 12.77 10.05 14.28
C LYS A 390 11.68 9.89 13.22
N SER A 391 11.17 8.67 13.05
CA SER A 391 9.72 8.54 12.92
C SER A 391 9.15 9.29 14.12
N ALA A 392 8.62 10.50 13.88
CA ALA A 392 8.35 11.46 14.94
C ALA A 392 7.26 10.87 15.84
N LYS A 393 7.72 10.26 16.92
CA LYS A 393 6.89 9.61 17.92
C LYS A 393 6.29 10.74 18.75
N ILE A 394 4.99 10.93 18.65
CA ILE A 394 4.28 11.99 19.36
C ILE A 394 3.66 11.35 20.60
N TRP A 395 4.16 11.70 21.79
CA TRP A 395 3.49 11.35 23.04
C TRP A 395 2.29 12.27 23.26
N ILE A 396 1.12 11.66 23.41
CA ILE A 396 -0.14 12.36 23.64
C ILE A 396 -1.10 11.46 24.42
N LEU A 397 -1.74 12.02 25.45
CA LEU A 397 -2.74 11.34 26.28
C LEU A 397 -2.30 9.94 26.74
N GLY A 398 -1.10 9.86 27.35
CA GLY A 398 -0.54 8.64 27.95
C GLY A 398 -0.09 7.56 26.98
N GLY A 399 0.09 7.86 25.69
CA GLY A 399 0.61 6.89 24.73
C GLY A 399 1.28 7.55 23.53
N PHE A 400 1.85 6.73 22.65
CA PHE A 400 2.58 7.19 21.49
C PHE A 400 1.79 6.98 20.21
N VAL A 401 1.81 8.00 19.35
CA VAL A 401 1.40 7.89 17.96
C VAL A 401 2.62 8.11 17.09
N TRP A 402 2.90 7.16 16.21
CA TRP A 402 3.96 7.34 15.22
C TRP A 402 3.43 8.21 14.08
N ARG A 403 4.08 9.37 13.86
CA ARG A 403 3.83 10.21 12.67
C ARG A 403 4.06 9.35 11.43
N LYS A 404 3.19 9.47 10.43
CA LYS A 404 3.42 8.91 9.09
C LYS A 404 4.82 9.37 8.65
N ALA A 405 5.66 8.48 8.15
CA ALA A 405 6.97 8.88 7.63
C ALA A 405 6.75 10.02 6.63
N GLU A 406 7.49 11.12 6.78
CA GLU A 406 7.36 12.31 5.91
C GLU A 406 7.81 12.00 4.48
N GLU A 407 8.55 10.91 4.29
CA GLU A 407 9.02 10.43 2.99
C GLU A 407 8.22 9.18 2.59
N GLY A 408 7.39 9.35 1.56
CA GLY A 408 6.67 8.28 0.89
C GLY A 408 5.23 8.08 1.38
N PRO A 409 4.22 8.12 0.50
CA PRO A 409 2.96 7.49 0.83
C PRO A 409 3.25 6.00 1.08
N LEU A 410 2.97 5.49 2.29
CA LEU A 410 2.58 4.09 2.38
C LEU A 410 1.36 3.97 1.44
N PRO A 411 1.45 3.24 0.31
CA PRO A 411 0.38 3.21 -0.67
C PRO A 411 -0.89 2.74 0.05
N ARG A 412 -1.91 3.61 0.05
CA ARG A 412 -3.22 3.36 0.66
C ARG A 412 -4.04 2.40 -0.18
N THR A 413 -3.74 2.31 -1.47
CA THR A 413 -4.17 1.22 -2.34
C THR A 413 -3.45 -0.04 -1.85
N GLY A 414 -4.21 -0.94 -1.22
CA GLY A 414 -3.70 -2.25 -0.86
C GLY A 414 -3.05 -2.88 -2.09
N SER A 415 -1.76 -3.14 -2.00
CA SER A 415 -0.92 -3.93 -2.90
C SER A 415 -0.91 -3.61 -4.41
N ASP A 416 -1.78 -2.75 -4.95
CA ASP A 416 -2.16 -2.84 -6.36
C ASP A 416 -1.11 -2.39 -7.41
N HIS A 417 -0.12 -1.59 -7.03
CA HIS A 417 0.83 -0.97 -7.97
C HIS A 417 2.30 -0.94 -7.51
N LEU A 418 2.70 -1.77 -6.54
CA LEU A 418 4.12 -1.84 -6.17
C LEU A 418 4.93 -2.47 -7.31
N THR A 419 6.04 -1.82 -7.69
CA THR A 419 7.09 -2.46 -8.51
C THR A 419 7.70 -3.64 -7.76
N PHE A 420 8.34 -4.59 -8.47
CA PHE A 420 9.06 -5.67 -7.80
C PHE A 420 10.09 -5.10 -6.81
N GLU A 421 10.76 -4.02 -7.21
CA GLU A 421 11.82 -3.38 -6.44
C GLU A 421 11.32 -2.82 -5.11
N GLU A 422 10.25 -2.03 -5.12
CA GLU A 422 9.67 -1.47 -3.90
C GLU A 422 9.16 -2.55 -2.97
N TRP A 423 8.59 -3.61 -3.52
CA TRP A 423 8.08 -4.72 -2.72
C TRP A 423 9.21 -5.54 -2.10
N ALA A 424 10.22 -5.91 -2.89
CA ALA A 424 11.39 -6.65 -2.41
C ALA A 424 12.18 -5.82 -1.39
N GLU A 425 12.23 -4.50 -1.57
CA GLU A 425 12.85 -3.59 -0.60
C GLU A 425 12.15 -3.59 0.75
N ASN A 426 10.82 -3.54 0.76
CA ASN A 426 10.07 -3.64 2.01
C ASN A 426 10.34 -4.95 2.76
N ARG A 427 10.53 -6.07 2.04
CA ARG A 427 10.93 -7.35 2.65
C ARG A 427 12.36 -7.33 3.16
N ARG A 428 13.28 -6.67 2.45
CA ARG A 428 14.67 -6.49 2.89
C ARG A 428 14.74 -5.79 4.25
N LEU A 429 13.92 -4.76 4.48
CA LEU A 429 13.88 -4.01 5.75
C LEU A 429 13.48 -4.83 6.99
N VAL A 430 12.94 -6.04 6.79
CA VAL A 430 12.70 -7.00 7.88
C VAL A 430 14.01 -7.60 8.38
N ALA A 431 14.93 -7.88 7.46
CA ALA A 431 16.23 -8.50 7.75
C ALA A 431 17.32 -7.47 8.04
N VAL A 432 17.29 -6.31 7.36
CA VAL A 432 18.32 -5.27 7.42
C VAL A 432 17.85 -4.13 8.34
N GLY A 433 18.61 -3.83 9.38
CA GLY A 433 18.37 -2.69 10.27
C GLY A 433 17.23 -2.87 11.28
N GLY A 434 16.69 -4.09 11.41
CA GLY A 434 15.70 -4.45 12.42
C GLY A 434 14.49 -3.52 12.47
N ARG A 435 14.03 -3.02 11.32
CA ARG A 435 12.92 -2.04 11.26
C ARG A 435 11.56 -2.67 11.51
N TYR A 436 11.43 -3.96 11.20
CA TYR A 436 10.20 -4.76 11.36
C TYR A 436 10.51 -6.15 11.95
N PRO A 437 11.10 -6.23 13.16
CA PRO A 437 11.52 -7.51 13.74
C PRO A 437 10.33 -8.46 13.95
N GLU A 438 9.12 -7.93 14.15
CA GLU A 438 7.89 -8.72 14.25
C GLU A 438 7.48 -9.41 12.94
N TRP A 439 8.05 -9.03 11.80
CA TRP A 439 7.82 -9.70 10.50
C TRP A 439 8.90 -10.76 10.21
N SER A 440 9.91 -10.87 11.07
CA SER A 440 10.86 -11.98 11.01
C SER A 440 10.21 -13.22 11.63
N GLU A 441 10.37 -14.36 10.96
CA GLU A 441 9.95 -15.63 11.57
C GLU A 441 11.06 -16.05 12.55
N PRO A 442 10.75 -16.40 13.81
CA PRO A 442 11.77 -16.76 14.81
C PRO A 442 12.70 -17.93 14.42
N HIS A 443 12.27 -18.72 13.45
CA HIS A 443 12.99 -19.89 12.93
C HIS A 443 13.25 -19.79 11.43
N GLU A 444 13.34 -18.57 10.90
CA GLU A 444 13.69 -18.36 9.50
C GLU A 444 15.06 -18.97 9.20
N PRO A 445 15.17 -19.86 8.19
CA PRO A 445 16.44 -20.38 7.73
C PRO A 445 17.38 -19.24 7.30
N ALA A 446 18.67 -19.32 7.64
CA ALA A 446 19.64 -18.28 7.28
C ALA A 446 19.70 -17.97 5.76
N ILE A 447 19.38 -18.95 4.93
CA ILE A 447 19.30 -18.78 3.47
C ILE A 447 18.14 -17.88 3.03
N ASP A 448 17.02 -17.90 3.76
CA ASP A 448 15.86 -17.05 3.47
C ASP A 448 16.16 -15.61 3.92
N THR A 449 16.88 -15.43 5.04
CA THR A 449 17.44 -14.13 5.43
C THR A 449 18.38 -13.58 4.36
N LEU A 450 19.28 -14.42 3.82
CA LEU A 450 20.16 -14.04 2.71
C LEU A 450 19.36 -13.58 1.48
N PHE A 451 18.32 -14.32 1.10
CA PHE A 451 17.46 -13.95 -0.02
C PHE A 451 16.78 -12.60 0.21
N ARG A 452 16.22 -12.36 1.40
CA ARG A 452 15.61 -11.06 1.75
C ARG A 452 16.62 -9.91 1.69
N CYS A 453 17.81 -10.09 2.26
CA CYS A 453 18.87 -9.06 2.23
C CYS A 453 19.23 -8.64 0.80
N LEU A 454 19.26 -9.59 -0.12
CA LEU A 454 19.64 -9.37 -1.51
C LEU A 454 18.44 -9.18 -2.46
N ARG A 455 17.25 -8.87 -1.92
CA ARG A 455 16.01 -8.63 -2.69
C ARG A 455 15.64 -9.81 -3.63
N ILE A 456 16.03 -11.03 -3.26
CA ILE A 456 15.67 -12.29 -3.94
C ILE A 456 14.42 -12.85 -3.30
N VAL A 457 13.46 -13.27 -4.11
CA VAL A 457 12.18 -13.75 -3.63
C VAL A 457 12.02 -15.20 -4.01
N LEU A 458 11.90 -16.08 -3.02
CA LEU A 458 11.60 -17.50 -3.21
C LEU A 458 10.10 -17.69 -3.44
N SER A 459 9.70 -17.80 -4.71
CA SER A 459 8.29 -17.95 -5.10
C SER A 459 7.77 -19.38 -4.96
N ARG A 460 8.61 -20.39 -5.25
CA ARG A 460 8.22 -21.80 -5.10
C ARG A 460 9.41 -22.72 -4.94
N HIS A 461 9.21 -23.83 -4.24
CA HIS A 461 10.16 -24.91 -4.13
C HIS A 461 9.44 -26.25 -3.89
N ASN A 462 10.17 -27.36 -3.97
CA ASN A 462 9.67 -28.70 -3.66
C ASN A 462 10.54 -29.39 -2.60
N CYS A 463 10.66 -28.77 -1.42
CA CYS A 463 11.42 -29.34 -0.30
C CYS A 463 10.98 -30.76 0.08
N ASN A 464 9.69 -31.05 -0.07
CA ASN A 464 9.09 -32.35 0.28
C ASN A 464 9.25 -33.43 -0.81
N ALA A 465 10.04 -33.17 -1.85
CA ALA A 465 10.22 -34.12 -2.95
C ALA A 465 10.85 -35.43 -2.47
N LYS A 466 10.28 -36.56 -2.90
CA LYS A 466 10.81 -37.88 -2.59
C LYS A 466 11.85 -38.24 -3.66
N LEU A 467 13.12 -38.07 -3.31
CA LEU A 467 14.26 -38.27 -4.22
C LEU A 467 14.26 -39.64 -4.90
N SER A 468 13.77 -40.69 -4.23
CA SER A 468 13.47 -41.97 -4.88
C SER A 468 12.37 -42.70 -4.11
N LYS A 469 11.36 -43.18 -4.84
CA LYS A 469 10.26 -43.99 -4.33
C LYS A 469 10.10 -45.22 -5.21
N VAL A 470 10.11 -46.39 -4.59
CA VAL A 470 9.88 -47.67 -5.27
C VAL A 470 8.48 -48.16 -4.97
N GLU A 471 7.69 -48.44 -6.00
CA GLU A 471 6.33 -48.94 -5.86
C GLU A 471 6.14 -50.24 -6.65
N LYS A 472 5.48 -51.21 -6.01
CA LYS A 472 5.04 -52.45 -6.64
C LYS A 472 3.61 -52.23 -7.15
N VAL A 473 3.46 -52.08 -8.47
CA VAL A 473 2.17 -51.89 -9.13
C VAL A 473 1.59 -53.25 -9.51
N ILE A 474 0.51 -53.63 -8.86
CA ILE A 474 -0.26 -54.84 -9.18
C ILE A 474 -1.44 -54.42 -10.07
N PRO A 475 -1.41 -54.70 -11.38
CA PRO A 475 -2.50 -54.32 -12.28
C PRO A 475 -3.78 -55.07 -11.93
N LYS A 476 -4.94 -54.42 -12.08
CA LYS A 476 -6.26 -55.00 -11.75
C LYS A 476 -6.64 -56.20 -12.63
N SER A 477 -6.06 -56.30 -13.82
CA SER A 477 -6.27 -57.44 -14.72
C SER A 477 -5.36 -58.61 -14.33
N LYS A 478 -5.97 -59.78 -14.03
CA LYS A 478 -5.25 -61.03 -13.73
C LYS A 478 -4.27 -61.46 -14.84
N LYS A 479 -4.40 -60.92 -16.06
CA LYS A 479 -3.53 -61.23 -17.21
C LYS A 479 -2.26 -60.38 -17.27
N LEU A 480 -2.17 -59.30 -16.49
CA LEU A 480 -1.01 -58.40 -16.52
C LEU A 480 -0.04 -58.74 -15.38
N ARG A 481 1.25 -58.80 -15.71
CA ARG A 481 2.31 -59.06 -14.72
C ARG A 481 2.49 -57.87 -13.78
N THR A 482 2.88 -58.14 -12.54
CA THR A 482 3.29 -57.09 -11.59
C THR A 482 4.46 -56.29 -12.15
N VAL A 483 4.43 -54.97 -12.00
CA VAL A 483 5.49 -54.06 -12.44
C VAL A 483 6.06 -53.33 -11.23
N TYR A 484 7.39 -53.27 -11.14
CA TYR A 484 8.09 -52.44 -10.18
C TYR A 484 8.43 -51.10 -10.84
N THR A 485 7.93 -50.02 -10.26
CA THR A 485 8.20 -48.66 -10.71
C THR A 485 9.12 -47.96 -9.73
N GLU A 486 10.05 -47.18 -10.24
CA GLU A 486 10.88 -46.26 -9.46
C GLU A 486 10.64 -44.86 -9.97
N THR A 487 10.10 -44.02 -9.08
CA THR A 487 9.93 -42.59 -9.34
C THR A 487 11.03 -41.85 -8.61
N GLN A 488 11.74 -41.01 -9.34
CA GLN A 488 12.75 -40.11 -8.79
C GLN A 488 12.31 -38.67 -9.04
N GLU A 489 12.34 -37.86 -8.00
CA GLU A 489 12.08 -36.43 -8.06
C GLU A 489 13.36 -35.64 -7.88
N ARG A 490 13.38 -34.43 -8.44
CA ARG A 490 14.51 -33.49 -8.39
C ARG A 490 14.10 -32.23 -7.65
N HIS A 491 14.98 -31.72 -6.80
CA HIS A 491 14.75 -30.44 -6.12
C HIS A 491 14.85 -29.26 -7.10
N TYR A 492 14.00 -28.27 -6.92
CA TYR A 492 14.03 -27.01 -7.66
C TYR A 492 13.60 -25.83 -6.80
N LEU A 493 14.08 -24.64 -7.16
CA LEU A 493 13.63 -23.34 -6.67
C LEU A 493 13.17 -22.49 -7.85
N HIS A 494 12.07 -21.79 -7.67
CA HIS A 494 11.66 -20.66 -8.50
C HIS A 494 11.91 -19.38 -7.72
N LEU A 495 12.84 -18.58 -8.21
CA LEU A 495 13.27 -17.31 -7.64
C LEU A 495 12.77 -16.18 -8.55
N CYS A 496 12.32 -15.09 -7.95
CA CYS A 496 12.14 -13.80 -8.62
C CYS A 496 13.27 -12.86 -8.17
N MET A 497 13.89 -12.16 -9.12
CA MET A 497 14.99 -11.22 -8.84
C MET A 497 14.80 -9.91 -9.60
N SER A 498 15.30 -8.80 -9.07
CA SER A 498 15.15 -7.48 -9.70
C SER A 498 15.92 -7.40 -11.01
N VAL A 499 15.31 -6.81 -12.06
CA VAL A 499 16.01 -6.50 -13.31
C VAL A 499 16.94 -5.30 -13.16
N VAL A 500 16.64 -4.42 -12.20
CA VAL A 500 17.40 -3.18 -11.96
C VAL A 500 18.66 -3.45 -11.13
N ASP A 501 18.63 -4.46 -10.26
CA ASP A 501 19.80 -4.85 -9.47
C ASP A 501 20.83 -5.61 -10.35
N PRO A 502 22.03 -5.03 -10.59
CA PRO A 502 23.06 -5.68 -11.40
C PRO A 502 23.59 -6.98 -10.78
N ARG A 503 23.39 -7.21 -9.47
CA ARG A 503 23.79 -8.45 -8.80
C ARG A 503 22.92 -9.62 -9.26
N SER A 504 21.64 -9.40 -9.56
CA SER A 504 20.72 -10.44 -10.03
C SER A 504 21.27 -11.15 -11.27
N ALA A 505 21.70 -10.39 -12.29
CA ALA A 505 22.28 -10.96 -13.50
C ALA A 505 23.56 -11.78 -13.19
N LYS A 506 24.47 -11.24 -12.38
CA LYS A 506 25.70 -11.93 -11.97
C LYS A 506 25.43 -13.23 -11.22
N ILE A 507 24.40 -13.24 -10.35
CA ILE A 507 23.99 -14.44 -9.61
C ILE A 507 23.47 -15.50 -10.57
N ILE A 508 22.61 -15.11 -11.52
CA ILE A 508 22.07 -16.03 -12.54
C ILE A 508 23.22 -16.62 -13.38
N ASP A 509 24.15 -15.77 -13.84
CA ASP A 509 25.33 -16.18 -14.61
C ASP A 509 26.18 -17.19 -13.82
N ALA A 510 26.47 -16.90 -12.54
CA ALA A 510 27.29 -17.76 -11.69
C ALA A 510 26.62 -19.12 -11.39
N LEU A 511 25.30 -19.14 -11.19
CA LEU A 511 24.56 -20.40 -11.03
C LEU A 511 24.59 -21.21 -12.33
N SER A 512 24.43 -20.57 -13.49
CA SER A 512 24.47 -21.22 -14.80
C SER A 512 25.86 -21.76 -15.18
N ALA A 513 26.93 -21.09 -14.73
CA ALA A 513 28.32 -21.50 -14.92
C ALA A 513 28.68 -22.81 -14.20
N LEU A 514 27.80 -23.34 -13.34
CA LEU A 514 28.01 -24.56 -12.56
C LEU A 514 27.05 -25.70 -13.00
N PRO A 515 27.09 -26.18 -14.27
CA PRO A 515 26.16 -27.18 -14.78
C PRO A 515 26.27 -28.56 -14.09
N SER A 516 27.39 -28.81 -13.39
CA SER A 516 27.56 -30.02 -12.57
C SER A 516 26.79 -29.98 -11.25
N LYS A 517 26.32 -28.79 -10.85
CA LYS A 517 25.55 -28.56 -9.62
C LYS A 517 24.12 -28.10 -9.93
N PHE A 518 23.92 -27.28 -10.96
CA PHE A 518 22.63 -26.64 -11.23
C PHE A 518 22.24 -26.71 -12.70
N ASN A 519 20.95 -26.91 -12.95
CA ASN A 519 20.31 -26.61 -14.23
C ASN A 519 19.51 -25.31 -14.05
N VAL A 520 19.86 -24.27 -14.81
CA VAL A 520 19.27 -22.93 -14.66
C VAL A 520 18.50 -22.56 -15.91
N TYR A 521 17.30 -22.06 -15.72
CA TYR A 521 16.49 -21.41 -16.74
C TYR A 521 16.06 -20.04 -16.23
N ALA A 522 16.41 -18.97 -16.95
CA ALA A 522 16.08 -17.61 -16.54
C ALA A 522 15.43 -16.83 -17.68
N LYS A 523 14.35 -16.12 -17.36
CA LYS A 523 13.55 -15.35 -18.30
C LYS A 523 13.13 -14.02 -17.68
N ARG A 524 13.22 -12.94 -18.45
CA ARG A 524 12.70 -11.64 -18.05
C ARG A 524 11.18 -11.61 -18.23
N ARG A 525 10.42 -11.15 -17.24
CA ARG A 525 8.96 -11.29 -17.27
C ARG A 525 8.26 -10.32 -18.23
N ASP A 526 8.70 -9.07 -18.27
CA ASP A 526 8.20 -7.99 -19.15
C ASP A 526 8.44 -8.27 -20.64
N THR A 527 9.70 -8.49 -21.02
CA THR A 527 10.14 -8.67 -22.41
C THR A 527 9.99 -10.10 -22.90
N LYS A 528 9.75 -11.04 -21.97
CA LYS A 528 9.74 -12.48 -22.20
C LYS A 528 11.07 -13.03 -22.77
N GLU A 529 12.15 -12.24 -22.70
CA GLU A 529 13.49 -12.62 -23.15
C GLU A 529 14.07 -13.72 -22.26
N VAL A 530 14.57 -14.79 -22.87
CA VAL A 530 15.22 -15.90 -22.15
C VAL A 530 16.72 -15.69 -22.19
N THR A 531 17.35 -15.44 -21.04
CA THR A 531 18.80 -15.20 -20.95
C THR A 531 19.59 -16.48 -20.71
N HIS A 532 19.00 -17.45 -19.99
CA HIS A 532 19.68 -18.68 -19.62
C HIS A 532 18.80 -19.90 -19.89
N LYS A 533 19.41 -20.95 -20.45
CA LYS A 533 18.77 -22.25 -20.71
C LYS A 533 19.74 -23.37 -20.32
N PRO A 534 19.24 -24.52 -19.84
CA PRO A 534 20.08 -25.69 -19.66
C PRO A 534 20.61 -26.22 -20.99
N LYS A 535 21.66 -27.05 -20.94
CA LYS A 535 22.30 -27.62 -22.14
C LYS A 535 21.36 -28.50 -22.95
N HIS A 536 20.49 -29.26 -22.27
CA HIS A 536 19.46 -30.07 -22.90
C HIS A 536 18.09 -29.68 -22.33
N GLU A 537 17.07 -29.56 -23.19
CA GLU A 537 15.71 -29.26 -22.73
C GLU A 537 15.17 -30.34 -21.78
N ASP A 538 15.58 -31.59 -22.01
CA ASP A 538 15.26 -32.73 -21.15
C ASP A 538 15.81 -32.59 -19.73
N ASP A 539 16.78 -31.70 -19.48
CA ASP A 539 17.33 -31.48 -18.14
C ASP A 539 16.37 -30.74 -17.21
N LEU A 540 15.24 -30.22 -17.70
CA LEU A 540 14.20 -29.59 -16.87
C LEU A 540 13.15 -30.58 -16.33
N TRP A 541 13.51 -31.86 -16.17
CA TRP A 541 12.64 -32.87 -15.57
C TRP A 541 12.45 -32.62 -14.06
N CYS A 542 11.20 -32.66 -13.60
CA CYS A 542 10.84 -32.57 -12.18
C CYS A 542 10.76 -33.95 -11.54
N SER A 543 10.17 -34.90 -12.27
CA SER A 543 10.17 -36.31 -11.91
C SER A 543 10.44 -37.19 -13.13
N ARG A 544 11.07 -38.33 -12.87
CA ARG A 544 11.39 -39.34 -13.88
C ARG A 544 11.07 -40.72 -13.34
N ILE A 545 10.61 -41.60 -14.22
CA ILE A 545 10.15 -42.95 -13.87
C ILE A 545 10.93 -43.97 -14.69
N ARG A 546 11.27 -45.08 -14.05
CA ARG A 546 11.65 -46.31 -14.74
C ARG A 546 10.83 -47.48 -14.21
N SER A 547 10.55 -48.44 -15.08
CA SER A 547 9.73 -49.61 -14.74
C SER A 547 10.37 -50.89 -15.25
N GLY A 548 10.12 -52.00 -14.56
CA GLY A 548 10.54 -53.35 -14.97
C GLY A 548 9.69 -54.42 -14.29
N TYR A 549 9.64 -55.62 -14.86
CA TYR A 549 8.87 -56.74 -14.29
C TYR A 549 9.57 -57.39 -13.09
N THR A 550 10.89 -57.19 -12.98
CA THR A 550 11.69 -57.58 -11.83
C THR A 550 12.44 -56.37 -11.26
N THR A 551 12.90 -56.49 -10.02
CA THR A 551 13.72 -55.45 -9.36
C THR A 551 15.05 -55.23 -10.09
N ILE A 552 15.65 -56.30 -10.64
CA ILE A 552 16.90 -56.27 -11.42
C ILE A 552 16.67 -55.54 -12.75
N GLU A 553 15.65 -55.97 -13.50
CA GLU A 553 15.31 -55.35 -14.79
C GLU A 553 15.08 -53.84 -14.62
N ARG A 554 14.27 -53.44 -13.63
CA ARG A 554 14.00 -52.03 -13.33
C ARG A 554 15.28 -51.23 -13.08
N LYS A 555 16.26 -51.77 -12.35
CA LYS A 555 17.54 -51.09 -12.08
C LYS A 555 18.38 -50.87 -13.34
N THR A 556 18.28 -51.77 -14.33
CA THR A 556 18.99 -51.67 -15.62
C THR A 556 18.32 -50.74 -16.63
N LYS A 557 17.02 -50.47 -16.47
CA LYS A 557 16.27 -49.57 -17.36
C LYS A 557 16.67 -48.11 -17.12
N ARG A 558 16.73 -47.34 -18.22
CA ARG A 558 16.94 -45.89 -18.20
C ARG A 558 15.70 -45.21 -17.60
N PHE A 559 15.92 -44.13 -16.86
CA PHE A 559 14.82 -43.26 -16.44
C PHE A 559 14.27 -42.47 -17.63
N THR A 560 12.94 -42.40 -17.70
CA THR A 560 12.21 -41.56 -18.65
C THR A 560 11.59 -40.39 -17.88
N PRO A 561 11.75 -39.14 -18.32
CA PRO A 561 11.04 -38.00 -17.73
C PRO A 561 9.53 -38.26 -17.68
N ALA A 562 8.94 -38.13 -16.50
CA ALA A 562 7.50 -38.31 -16.29
C ALA A 562 6.81 -36.95 -16.20
N THR A 563 7.42 -36.00 -15.48
CA THR A 563 7.02 -34.60 -15.51
C THR A 563 8.25 -33.73 -15.76
N ALA A 564 8.09 -32.71 -16.60
CA ALA A 564 9.14 -31.76 -16.91
C ALA A 564 8.53 -30.37 -17.12
N PHE A 565 9.32 -29.36 -16.77
CA PHE A 565 9.00 -27.98 -17.10
C PHE A 565 9.19 -27.77 -18.59
N ARG A 566 8.09 -27.47 -19.29
CA ARG A 566 8.15 -27.15 -20.72
C ARG A 566 8.64 -25.73 -20.92
N ILE A 567 9.69 -25.56 -21.72
CA ILE A 567 10.19 -24.24 -22.11
C ILE A 567 9.17 -23.62 -23.07
N ASP A 568 8.10 -23.04 -22.53
CA ASP A 568 7.13 -22.26 -23.28
C ASP A 568 7.02 -20.85 -22.71
N SER A 569 6.29 -19.98 -23.42
CA SER A 569 6.10 -18.59 -23.00
C SER A 569 5.47 -18.48 -21.60
N ASN A 570 4.81 -19.54 -21.14
CA ASN A 570 3.96 -19.61 -19.96
C ASN A 570 4.51 -20.54 -18.88
N LEU A 571 5.79 -20.94 -18.95
CA LEU A 571 6.40 -21.93 -18.05
C LEU A 571 6.07 -21.62 -16.59
N PHE A 572 6.31 -20.36 -16.19
CA PHE A 572 6.05 -19.84 -14.87
C PHE A 572 4.56 -19.56 -14.62
N GLU A 573 3.82 -19.15 -15.65
CA GLU A 573 2.41 -18.76 -15.56
C GLU A 573 1.45 -19.95 -15.33
N LYS A 574 1.77 -21.14 -15.85
CA LYS A 574 0.91 -22.33 -15.79
C LYS A 574 1.37 -23.38 -14.76
N ASN A 575 2.67 -23.56 -14.56
CA ASN A 575 3.21 -24.69 -13.79
C ASN A 575 3.65 -24.31 -12.38
N LEU A 576 3.99 -23.04 -12.16
CA LEU A 576 4.61 -22.53 -10.94
C LEU A 576 3.70 -21.49 -10.26
N ILE A 577 2.44 -21.86 -10.03
CA ILE A 577 1.51 -21.04 -9.24
C ILE A 577 2.04 -20.98 -7.80
N SER A 578 2.48 -19.79 -7.36
CA SER A 578 2.99 -19.49 -6.01
C SER A 578 1.85 -19.45 -4.98
N PRO A 579 2.10 -19.80 -3.69
CA PRO A 579 1.20 -19.47 -2.57
C PRO A 579 0.89 -17.97 -2.45
N GLU A 580 1.73 -17.11 -3.04
CA GLU A 580 1.63 -15.66 -3.02
C GLU A 580 0.50 -15.11 -3.91
N GLN A 581 -0.35 -15.93 -4.53
CA GLN A 581 -1.66 -15.48 -5.04
C GLN A 581 -2.63 -14.99 -3.94
N SER A 582 -2.27 -15.13 -2.65
CA SER A 582 -2.89 -14.32 -1.59
C SER A 582 -2.66 -12.82 -1.81
N PHE A 583 -1.56 -12.45 -2.47
CA PHE A 583 -1.33 -11.14 -3.06
C PHE A 583 -1.72 -11.18 -4.54
N LYS A 584 -2.65 -10.33 -4.97
CA LYS A 584 -3.16 -10.31 -6.35
C LYS A 584 -2.14 -9.84 -7.40
N HIS A 585 -0.89 -9.54 -7.03
CA HIS A 585 0.06 -8.83 -7.88
C HIS A 585 1.02 -9.75 -8.60
N ARG A 586 1.13 -9.50 -9.90
CA ARG A 586 2.21 -9.97 -10.76
C ARG A 586 3.14 -8.79 -10.98
N PHE A 587 4.42 -8.95 -10.66
CA PHE A 587 5.43 -7.94 -10.95
C PHE A 587 6.03 -8.18 -12.33
N ASP A 588 5.88 -7.27 -13.28
CA ASP A 588 6.40 -7.47 -14.64
C ASP A 588 7.91 -7.16 -14.76
N ASP A 589 8.46 -6.38 -13.83
CA ASP A 589 9.83 -5.86 -13.80
C ASP A 589 10.84 -6.77 -13.08
N CYS A 590 10.70 -8.10 -13.22
CA CYS A 590 11.59 -9.07 -12.58
C CYS A 590 12.11 -10.16 -13.53
N TRP A 591 13.20 -10.81 -13.12
CA TRP A 591 13.68 -12.08 -13.65
C TRP A 591 12.93 -13.24 -12.98
N ASP A 592 12.32 -14.10 -13.78
CA ASP A 592 11.89 -15.43 -13.37
C ASP A 592 13.05 -16.42 -13.55
N VAL A 593 13.54 -16.99 -12.44
CA VAL A 593 14.70 -17.89 -12.42
C VAL A 593 14.30 -19.23 -11.83
N LEU A 594 14.37 -20.29 -12.64
CA LEU A 594 14.23 -21.67 -12.21
C LEU A 594 15.61 -22.29 -12.03
N VAL A 595 15.93 -22.71 -10.81
CA VAL A 595 17.18 -23.41 -10.46
C VAL A 595 16.81 -24.84 -10.06
N MET A 596 17.35 -25.84 -10.74
CA MET A 596 17.12 -27.25 -10.43
C MET A 596 18.41 -27.94 -10.04
N ASP A 597 18.35 -28.85 -9.06
CA ASP A 597 19.51 -29.61 -8.61
C ASP A 597 19.99 -30.57 -9.70
N ALA A 598 21.25 -30.46 -10.14
CA ALA A 598 21.84 -31.41 -11.07
C ALA A 598 22.16 -32.75 -10.40
N LYS A 599 22.35 -32.74 -9.07
CA LYS A 599 22.67 -33.91 -8.26
C LYS A 599 21.43 -34.42 -7.53
N VAL A 600 21.55 -35.62 -6.98
CA VAL A 600 20.54 -36.21 -6.10
C VAL A 600 21.08 -36.02 -4.69
N GLY A 601 20.51 -35.11 -3.93
CA GLY A 601 20.95 -34.76 -2.58
C GLY A 601 19.79 -34.24 -1.73
N SER A 602 20.08 -33.93 -0.46
CA SER A 602 19.08 -33.30 0.41
C SER A 602 18.73 -31.89 -0.05
N PHE A 603 17.49 -31.47 0.20
CA PHE A 603 17.04 -30.11 -0.09
C PHE A 603 17.91 -29.05 0.61
N ASP A 604 18.29 -29.27 1.86
CA ASP A 604 19.15 -28.34 2.62
C ASP A 604 20.55 -28.22 2.01
N GLY A 605 21.10 -29.33 1.50
CA GLY A 605 22.39 -29.33 0.79
C GLY A 605 22.31 -28.53 -0.52
N PHE A 606 21.19 -28.67 -1.23
CA PHE A 606 20.89 -27.90 -2.44
C PHE A 606 20.74 -26.40 -2.14
N MET A 607 19.92 -26.02 -1.15
CA MET A 607 19.75 -24.63 -0.69
C MET A 607 21.07 -24.01 -0.24
N THR A 608 21.85 -24.74 0.57
CA THR A 608 23.16 -24.29 1.05
C THR A 608 24.13 -24.08 -0.11
N SER A 609 24.09 -24.94 -1.14
CA SER A 609 24.94 -24.77 -2.32
C SER A 609 24.57 -23.53 -3.14
N ILE A 610 23.29 -23.17 -3.21
CA ILE A 610 22.83 -21.94 -3.88
C ILE A 610 23.26 -20.72 -3.06
N GLY A 611 23.06 -20.75 -1.73
CA GLY A 611 23.48 -19.68 -0.83
C GLY A 611 24.96 -19.34 -0.92
N LYS A 612 25.82 -20.35 -1.00
CA LYS A 612 27.27 -20.17 -1.18
C LYS A 612 27.61 -19.41 -2.46
N VAL A 613 26.96 -19.74 -3.58
CA VAL A 613 27.18 -19.01 -4.85
C VAL A 613 26.72 -17.56 -4.74
N ILE A 614 25.57 -17.33 -4.10
CA ILE A 614 25.04 -15.97 -3.91
C ILE A 614 25.96 -15.13 -3.02
N LEU A 615 26.46 -15.69 -1.92
CA LEU A 615 27.43 -15.05 -1.03
C LEU A 615 28.72 -14.68 -1.76
N GLU A 616 29.28 -15.61 -2.53
CA GLU A 616 30.49 -15.39 -3.33
C GLU A 616 30.31 -14.27 -4.35
N VAL A 617 29.20 -14.27 -5.11
CA VAL A 617 28.90 -13.23 -6.10
C VAL A 617 28.65 -11.88 -5.46
N ALA A 618 28.01 -11.85 -4.30
CA ALA A 618 27.75 -10.62 -3.55
C ALA A 618 29.01 -10.12 -2.82
N GLY A 619 30.08 -10.91 -2.73
CA GLY A 619 31.33 -10.54 -2.08
C GLY A 619 31.30 -10.62 -0.55
N HIS A 620 30.46 -11.50 0.00
CA HIS A 620 30.32 -11.69 1.45
C HIS A 620 30.71 -13.10 1.88
N GLU A 621 31.33 -13.21 3.05
CA GLU A 621 31.79 -14.49 3.61
C GLU A 621 30.67 -15.30 4.29
N SER A 622 29.65 -14.62 4.80
CA SER A 622 28.53 -15.23 5.54
C SER A 622 27.26 -14.40 5.41
N VAL A 623 26.12 -14.98 5.82
CA VAL A 623 24.82 -14.28 5.83
C VAL A 623 24.85 -13.07 6.77
N GLU A 624 25.49 -13.21 7.93
CA GLU A 624 25.66 -12.12 8.90
C GLU A 624 26.52 -10.98 8.32
N ALA A 625 27.53 -11.31 7.51
CA ALA A 625 28.33 -10.32 6.80
C ALA A 625 27.51 -9.56 5.75
N VAL A 626 26.56 -10.22 5.07
CA VAL A 626 25.61 -9.55 4.15
C VAL A 626 24.72 -8.60 4.92
N VAL A 627 24.07 -9.06 6.00
CA VAL A 627 23.18 -8.22 6.82
C VAL A 627 23.91 -6.95 7.27
N LYS A 628 25.12 -7.09 7.83
CA LYS A 628 25.94 -5.96 8.27
C LYS A 628 26.41 -5.07 7.11
N GLY A 629 26.67 -5.65 5.94
CA GLY A 629 27.07 -4.91 4.73
C GLY A 629 25.93 -4.02 4.23
N GLU A 630 24.76 -4.61 4.05
CA GLU A 630 23.56 -3.89 3.59
C GLU A 630 23.11 -2.83 4.62
N GLU A 631 23.27 -3.08 5.92
CA GLU A 631 23.01 -2.08 6.97
C GLU A 631 23.92 -0.84 6.82
N LYS A 632 25.21 -1.05 6.51
CA LYS A 632 26.16 0.03 6.30
C LYS A 632 25.86 0.82 5.03
N ASP A 633 25.52 0.14 3.94
CA ASP A 633 25.16 0.79 2.68
C ASP A 633 23.91 1.66 2.85
N ASP A 634 22.92 1.20 3.62
CA ASP A 634 21.73 2.01 3.95
C ASP A 634 22.06 3.26 4.78
N MET A 635 23.10 3.20 5.61
CA MET A 635 23.59 4.38 6.34
C MET A 635 24.31 5.36 5.41
N LEU A 636 25.15 4.88 4.49
CA LEU A 636 25.90 5.73 3.56
C LEU A 636 25.00 6.48 2.57
N VAL A 637 23.93 5.83 2.08
CA VAL A 637 22.94 6.49 1.22
C VAL A 637 22.20 7.60 1.99
N GLN A 638 21.93 7.41 3.28
CA GLN A 638 21.28 8.42 4.13
C GLN A 638 22.20 9.62 4.39
N ASP A 639 23.49 9.40 4.63
CA ASP A 639 24.47 10.46 4.85
C ASP A 639 24.72 11.29 3.57
N SER A 640 24.70 10.64 2.41
CA SER A 640 24.89 11.30 1.10
C SER A 640 23.74 12.26 0.76
N ASN A 641 22.51 11.96 1.19
CA ASN A 641 21.35 12.83 0.99
C ASN A 641 21.31 14.04 1.94
N LEU A 642 22.11 14.04 3.03
CA LEU A 642 22.23 15.15 3.97
C LEU A 642 23.17 16.25 3.47
N TYR A 643 24.12 15.90 2.60
CA TYR A 643 24.99 16.86 1.93
C TYR A 643 24.43 17.20 0.54
N ASN A 644 23.48 18.13 0.49
CA ASN A 644 23.13 18.80 -0.76
C ASN A 644 23.98 20.09 -0.87
N PRO A 645 25.08 20.10 -1.64
CA PRO A 645 25.98 21.26 -1.73
C PRO A 645 25.35 22.48 -2.42
N ASN A 646 24.14 22.37 -2.96
CA ASN A 646 23.48 23.45 -3.70
C ASN A 646 22.95 24.62 -2.84
N ASN A 647 23.18 24.65 -1.52
CA ASN A 647 22.78 25.78 -0.66
C ASN A 647 23.93 26.71 -0.24
N GLN A 648 25.09 26.66 -0.91
CA GLN A 648 26.11 27.70 -0.79
C GLN A 648 26.43 28.31 -2.16
N ILE A 649 25.62 29.27 -2.59
CA ILE A 649 26.01 30.23 -3.63
C ILE A 649 25.74 31.62 -3.08
N HIS A 650 26.77 32.23 -2.48
CA HIS A 650 27.06 33.65 -2.64
C HIS A 650 28.55 33.90 -2.40
N SER A 651 29.16 34.58 -3.40
CA SER A 651 30.38 35.39 -3.36
C SER A 651 31.66 34.83 -4.01
N PRO A 652 32.49 35.71 -4.60
CA PRO A 652 32.91 35.53 -5.98
C PRO A 652 34.40 35.24 -6.20
N ALA A 653 34.66 34.71 -7.41
CA ALA A 653 35.82 34.87 -8.28
C ALA A 653 37.22 34.86 -7.67
N HIS A 654 37.97 33.80 -7.97
CA HIS A 654 39.34 33.92 -8.47
C HIS A 654 39.68 32.75 -9.41
N ASP A 655 40.16 33.10 -10.59
CA ASP A 655 40.72 32.21 -11.62
C ASP A 655 41.96 31.46 -11.12
N LEU A 656 42.11 30.19 -11.51
CA LEU A 656 43.31 29.68 -12.20
C LEU A 656 43.19 28.19 -12.58
N HIS A 657 43.67 27.91 -13.80
CA HIS A 657 43.76 26.63 -14.47
C HIS A 657 44.47 25.52 -13.67
N SER A 658 43.93 24.30 -13.69
CA SER A 658 44.71 23.10 -14.07
C SER A 658 43.79 21.94 -14.45
N ALA A 659 44.18 21.22 -15.50
CA ALA A 659 43.48 20.06 -16.01
C ALA A 659 43.74 18.84 -15.13
N GLN A 660 42.68 18.20 -14.63
CA GLN A 660 42.70 16.81 -14.19
C GLN A 660 41.35 16.15 -14.45
N THR A 661 41.43 14.98 -15.08
CA THR A 661 40.35 14.09 -15.46
C THR A 661 39.59 13.57 -14.24
N SER A 662 38.34 14.00 -14.05
CA SER A 662 37.41 13.43 -13.08
C SER A 662 36.29 12.66 -13.79
N SER A 663 36.30 11.34 -13.64
CA SER A 663 35.13 10.48 -13.83
C SER A 663 34.20 10.68 -12.62
N LEU A 664 33.17 11.50 -12.80
CA LEU A 664 32.08 11.70 -11.84
C LEU A 664 30.77 11.33 -12.53
N VAL A 665 30.31 10.12 -12.29
CA VAL A 665 28.97 9.65 -12.67
C VAL A 665 27.96 10.31 -11.73
N VAL A 666 27.52 11.51 -12.10
CA VAL A 666 26.35 12.16 -11.49
C VAL A 666 25.11 11.51 -12.09
N ARG A 667 24.42 10.66 -11.32
CA ARG A 667 23.07 10.17 -11.64
C ARG A 667 22.06 11.32 -11.53
N ARG A 668 21.96 12.14 -12.58
CA ARG A 668 20.74 12.89 -12.89
C ARG A 668 19.81 11.94 -13.65
N LEU A 669 18.68 11.58 -13.03
CA LEU A 669 17.52 11.04 -13.72
C LEU A 669 17.03 12.10 -14.72
N ARG A 670 17.60 12.09 -15.93
CA ARG A 670 16.98 12.73 -17.09
C ARG A 670 15.80 11.86 -17.49
N CYS A 671 14.62 12.44 -17.36
CA CYS A 671 13.39 11.99 -17.99
C CYS A 671 13.65 11.77 -19.50
N TYR A 672 13.63 10.51 -19.95
CA TYR A 672 13.67 10.18 -21.37
C TYR A 672 12.33 10.57 -22.02
N ARG A 673 12.23 11.83 -22.45
CA ARG A 673 11.32 12.29 -23.51
C ARG A 673 12.00 12.04 -24.86
N SER A 674 11.74 10.90 -25.51
CA SER A 674 11.78 10.76 -26.99
C SER A 674 11.52 9.32 -27.46
N LEU A 675 10.36 8.73 -27.20
CA LEU A 675 9.94 7.51 -27.91
C LEU A 675 8.41 7.45 -28.08
N PHE A 676 7.82 8.45 -28.72
CA PHE A 676 6.46 8.30 -29.28
C PHE A 676 6.38 9.12 -30.58
N ARG A 677 6.65 8.45 -31.71
CA ARG A 677 5.98 8.81 -32.96
C ARG A 677 4.61 8.15 -32.90
N GLU A 678 3.57 8.91 -33.21
CA GLU A 678 2.23 8.40 -33.47
C GLU A 678 2.33 7.25 -34.50
N PRO A 679 1.66 6.11 -34.27
CA PRO A 679 1.53 5.12 -35.33
C PRO A 679 0.64 5.74 -36.43
N VAL A 680 1.21 5.89 -37.61
CA VAL A 680 0.47 6.12 -38.85
C VAL A 680 -0.53 4.97 -38.99
N CYS A 681 -1.83 5.28 -38.99
CA CYS A 681 -2.87 4.31 -39.29
C CYS A 681 -2.58 3.67 -40.67
N PRO A 682 -2.49 2.33 -40.79
CA PRO A 682 -2.48 1.71 -42.09
C PRO A 682 -3.86 1.92 -42.75
N ASP A 683 -3.83 2.33 -44.02
CA ASP A 683 -4.98 2.53 -44.90
C ASP A 683 -6.07 1.46 -44.73
N GLU A 684 -7.33 1.90 -44.65
CA GLU A 684 -8.54 1.06 -44.58
C GLU A 684 -8.78 0.19 -45.84
N SER A 685 -7.82 0.13 -46.77
CA SER A 685 -7.92 -0.61 -48.03
C SER A 685 -7.28 -2.01 -48.01
N SER A 686 -6.69 -2.46 -46.88
CA SER A 686 -6.11 -3.81 -46.81
C SER A 686 -7.18 -4.92 -46.63
N PRO A 687 -7.09 -6.04 -47.38
CA PRO A 687 -8.11 -7.09 -47.39
C PRO A 687 -8.22 -7.85 -46.05
N ARG A 688 -9.44 -8.23 -45.68
CA ARG A 688 -9.85 -8.76 -44.35
C ARG A 688 -9.25 -10.10 -43.92
N ASP A 689 -8.43 -10.77 -44.74
CA ASP A 689 -8.03 -12.16 -44.50
C ASP A 689 -6.73 -12.32 -43.68
N SER A 690 -6.12 -11.25 -43.18
CA SER A 690 -4.90 -11.33 -42.35
C SER A 690 -5.11 -11.10 -40.85
N TRP A 691 -6.36 -11.20 -40.36
CA TRP A 691 -6.72 -10.89 -38.97
C TRP A 691 -7.14 -12.13 -38.14
N TYR A 692 -6.61 -13.30 -38.48
CA TYR A 692 -6.77 -14.54 -37.69
C TYR A 692 -5.44 -15.10 -37.20
#